data_AF-A0A975TI77-F1
#
_entry.id   AF-A0A975TI77-F1
#
_cell.length_a   1.000
_cell.length_b   1.000
_cell.length_c   1.000
_cell.angle_alpha   90.00
_cell.angle_beta   90.00
_cell.angle_gamma   90.00
#
_symmetry.space_group_name_H-M   'P 1'
#
loop_
_entity.id
_entity.type
_entity.pdbx_description
1 polymer ?
#
loop_
_entity_poly.entity_id
_entity_poly.type
_entity_poly.pdbx_seq_one_letter_code
_entity_poly.pdbx_strand_id
1 'polypeptide(L)'
;MAAATLVVLSAGSAGAAPSLVVPAAPTEQGVVQGSGPLCSTDITAPAVVADPTPRMTARLDTVPGSEQAGYLRAEFTVQSRQTNGSWTEVASLAVPSAGYVTAGQAVVGSAEATLVEGTLYREAASTLSYTADGTRHIRSHSTAHTTGWCYFTVDPTAPRPPKVTLGAPYIDCAVECSPEGGPGIAGSFSFEPADGDSPVAAYQYRLGSTWSETVHGSTVRLDIAPPDSGLTVLQVRAQDGIGRWGLATRVTFNVALPSTAVGTWHFSDGKPGDGSTTAADTATGPGERHTAELASADADWSPLGRLGDGDGALALGGTTGHASTEGPAVDTSRSFAVSAWVFATGLGRDRTVLSQTGADGSGFGLGYSETAGTWQFQRTWNDGGTRETAAAVAGTPATAGVWTYLAGSYDSAAHTLTLYVNGRPQGAPVAVPAVDTEPGADGDLEFGRVVAAAPGGYEAHWSGRLDEVGVWQRALSARDVRVDAQLLDVNSTSRATAQVAAWDPAGASGTALADTASGYGRTLTLDGGARLDGGAIELDGVDGAASTAGPVVDPSGSFTVTTRVRLDTGALAALPAGSMVQVVGQRSPDGSAWGIWSRVGRMEVLDPETSDLVTVPTAQWMFGRATADGTFTGVSEQEAQILDGTTPDRSIQVTGVYDAPNGTAALYVGDRRQGEIPFVNEAGVGDLTIGKAHGSGAWAHYLPGRVEDIRLWAGAMDTNTLVSVIGL
;
A
#
# COMPACT_ATOMS: atom_id res chain seq x y z
N MET A 1 32.18 57.91 -25.34
CA MET A 1 33.36 58.54 -24.71
C MET A 1 33.58 57.87 -23.38
N ALA A 2 34.82 57.45 -23.13
CA ALA A 2 35.23 56.62 -22.01
C ALA A 2 35.11 57.33 -20.66
N ALA A 3 34.82 56.55 -19.61
CA ALA A 3 35.18 56.86 -18.23
C ALA A 3 35.83 55.62 -17.63
N ALA A 4 37.05 55.81 -17.14
CA ALA A 4 37.92 54.82 -16.51
C ALA A 4 37.37 54.36 -15.16
N THR A 5 37.95 53.30 -14.56
CA THR A 5 38.79 53.41 -13.35
C THR A 5 39.22 52.04 -12.78
N LEU A 6 40.52 51.99 -12.45
CA LEU A 6 41.28 51.16 -11.49
C LEU A 6 41.46 49.65 -11.62
N VAL A 7 42.73 49.30 -11.76
CA VAL A 7 43.37 48.01 -11.46
C VAL A 7 43.60 47.90 -9.95
N VAL A 8 43.38 46.70 -9.39
CA VAL A 8 44.12 46.23 -8.21
C VAL A 8 44.60 44.80 -8.51
N LEU A 9 45.92 44.65 -8.65
CA LEU A 9 46.60 43.35 -8.60
C LEU A 9 46.73 42.94 -7.13
N SER A 10 46.11 41.82 -6.74
CA SER A 10 46.41 41.11 -5.51
C SER A 10 47.21 39.85 -5.80
N ALA A 11 48.16 39.57 -4.91
CA ALA A 11 49.14 38.50 -4.99
C ALA A 11 48.48 37.13 -5.19
N GLY A 12 49.06 36.34 -6.11
CA GLY A 12 48.71 34.93 -6.29
C GLY A 12 48.91 34.17 -4.99
N SER A 13 47.80 33.74 -4.39
CA SER A 13 47.78 32.74 -3.34
C SER A 13 48.32 31.41 -3.89
N ALA A 14 49.10 30.73 -3.04
CA ALA A 14 49.50 29.36 -3.27
C ALA A 14 48.29 28.50 -3.66
N GLY A 15 48.41 27.72 -4.74
CA GLY A 15 47.36 26.82 -5.19
C GLY A 15 46.91 25.91 -4.06
N ALA A 16 45.63 25.96 -3.72
CA ALA A 16 45.01 24.98 -2.84
C ALA A 16 45.17 23.59 -3.48
N ALA A 17 45.67 22.63 -2.70
CA ALA A 17 45.70 21.23 -3.11
C ALA A 17 44.26 20.79 -3.47
N PRO A 18 44.06 20.00 -4.54
CA PRO A 18 42.72 19.54 -4.91
C PRO A 18 42.09 18.75 -3.75
N SER A 19 40.91 19.19 -3.33
CA SER A 19 40.17 18.68 -2.18
C SER A 19 39.66 17.25 -2.41
N LEU A 20 39.82 16.38 -1.40
CA LEU A 20 39.20 15.05 -1.39
C LEU A 20 37.67 15.18 -1.41
N VAL A 21 37.01 14.45 -2.32
CA VAL A 21 35.54 14.35 -2.36
C VAL A 21 35.09 13.31 -1.35
N VAL A 22 34.05 13.60 -0.57
CA VAL A 22 33.51 12.66 0.43
C VAL A 22 32.81 11.48 -0.28
N PRO A 23 33.34 10.24 -0.16
CA PRO A 23 32.75 9.09 -0.81
C PRO A 23 31.49 8.61 -0.07
N ALA A 24 30.51 8.09 -0.81
CA ALA A 24 29.37 7.37 -0.25
C ALA A 24 29.69 5.87 -0.13
N ALA A 25 28.95 5.15 0.73
CA ALA A 25 29.01 3.69 0.74
C ALA A 25 28.48 3.17 -0.61
N PRO A 26 29.05 2.08 -1.16
CA PRO A 26 28.53 1.47 -2.38
C PRO A 26 27.05 1.14 -2.27
N THR A 27 26.31 1.42 -3.34
CA THR A 27 24.86 1.19 -3.45
C THR A 27 24.53 -0.24 -3.91
N GLU A 28 25.48 -0.90 -4.58
CA GLU A 28 25.41 -2.28 -5.03
C GLU A 28 26.77 -2.96 -4.78
N GLN A 29 26.77 -4.22 -4.32
CA GLN A 29 27.98 -5.04 -4.17
C GLN A 29 27.69 -6.54 -4.31
N GLY A 30 28.72 -7.33 -4.64
CA GLY A 30 28.64 -8.80 -4.62
C GLY A 30 29.59 -9.49 -5.60
N VAL A 31 29.41 -10.79 -5.78
CA VAL A 31 30.10 -11.59 -6.82
C VAL A 31 29.49 -11.25 -8.18
N VAL A 32 30.31 -11.05 -9.21
CA VAL A 32 29.89 -10.70 -10.57
C VAL A 32 29.06 -11.82 -11.16
N GLN A 33 27.89 -11.47 -11.71
CA GLN A 33 26.93 -12.39 -12.30
C GLN A 33 26.24 -11.71 -13.50
N GLY A 34 26.54 -12.15 -14.73
CA GLY A 34 25.94 -11.52 -15.92
C GLY A 34 26.28 -10.02 -15.99
N SER A 35 25.25 -9.16 -15.95
CA SER A 35 25.38 -7.69 -15.97
C SER A 35 25.44 -7.00 -14.59
N GLY A 36 25.36 -7.72 -13.46
CA GLY A 36 25.32 -7.10 -12.12
C GLY A 36 25.83 -7.97 -10.95
N PRO A 37 25.77 -7.47 -9.70
CA PRO A 37 26.23 -8.21 -8.51
C PRO A 37 25.22 -9.23 -7.95
N LEU A 38 25.73 -10.35 -7.42
CA LEU A 38 25.02 -11.29 -6.56
C LEU A 38 25.46 -11.14 -5.10
N CYS A 39 24.49 -10.83 -4.23
CA CYS A 39 24.69 -10.78 -2.79
C CYS A 39 23.63 -11.62 -2.07
N SER A 40 24.01 -12.73 -1.44
CA SER A 40 23.14 -13.41 -0.48
C SER A 40 23.41 -12.82 0.90
N THR A 41 22.41 -12.20 1.52
CA THR A 41 22.53 -11.61 2.88
C THR A 41 22.22 -12.61 3.99
N ASP A 42 21.74 -13.81 3.64
CA ASP A 42 21.44 -14.90 4.57
C ASP A 42 22.63 -15.88 4.66
N ILE A 43 23.27 -15.92 5.83
CA ILE A 43 24.39 -16.82 6.11
C ILE A 43 24.01 -18.31 6.00
N THR A 44 22.73 -18.64 6.20
CA THR A 44 22.22 -20.01 6.14
C THR A 44 21.92 -20.46 4.71
N ALA A 45 21.85 -19.51 3.77
CA ALA A 45 21.64 -19.75 2.35
C ALA A 45 22.69 -19.01 1.50
N PRO A 46 24.00 -19.31 1.65
CA PRO A 46 25.05 -18.67 0.88
C PRO A 46 24.92 -18.98 -0.61
N ALA A 47 25.40 -18.07 -1.46
CA ALA A 47 25.55 -18.37 -2.89
C ALA A 47 26.59 -19.48 -3.11
N VAL A 48 26.41 -20.35 -4.11
CA VAL A 48 27.41 -21.37 -4.49
C VAL A 48 28.09 -20.91 -5.76
N VAL A 49 29.39 -20.63 -5.69
CA VAL A 49 30.20 -20.07 -6.78
C VAL A 49 31.06 -21.18 -7.38
N ALA A 50 30.98 -21.39 -8.69
CA ALA A 50 31.79 -22.38 -9.38
C ALA A 50 33.23 -21.91 -9.67
N ASP A 51 33.45 -20.61 -9.83
CA ASP A 51 34.79 -20.05 -10.04
C ASP A 51 35.53 -19.95 -8.69
N PRO A 52 36.67 -20.64 -8.51
CA PRO A 52 37.48 -20.51 -7.28
C PRO A 52 38.23 -19.18 -7.18
N THR A 53 38.17 -18.35 -8.21
CA THR A 53 38.68 -16.97 -8.25
C THR A 53 37.57 -15.99 -8.62
N PRO A 54 36.49 -15.89 -7.79
CA PRO A 54 35.34 -15.10 -8.16
C PRO A 54 35.69 -13.65 -8.43
N ARG A 55 35.07 -13.10 -9.46
CA ARG A 55 35.07 -11.67 -9.69
C ARG A 55 34.06 -11.00 -8.76
N MET A 56 34.41 -9.85 -8.22
CA MET A 56 33.60 -9.03 -7.32
C MET A 56 33.32 -7.69 -7.99
N THR A 57 32.14 -7.14 -7.74
CA THR A 57 31.73 -5.84 -8.28
C THR A 57 31.04 -4.98 -7.25
N ALA A 58 31.22 -3.67 -7.39
CA ALA A 58 30.56 -2.67 -6.58
C ALA A 58 30.33 -1.40 -7.40
N ARG A 59 29.22 -0.70 -7.14
CA ARG A 59 28.93 0.63 -7.71
C ARG A 59 29.41 1.72 -6.76
N LEU A 60 30.22 2.63 -7.27
CA LEU A 60 30.89 3.66 -6.47
C LEU A 60 30.21 5.01 -6.65
N ASP A 61 29.89 5.65 -5.52
CA ASP A 61 29.22 6.94 -5.48
C ASP A 61 29.89 7.91 -4.50
N THR A 62 29.56 9.19 -4.64
CA THR A 62 29.89 10.25 -3.68
C THR A 62 28.63 10.74 -2.98
N VAL A 63 28.77 11.44 -1.85
CA VAL A 63 27.62 12.00 -1.14
C VAL A 63 26.90 13.02 -2.06
N PRO A 64 25.55 13.01 -2.14
CA PRO A 64 24.80 13.95 -2.97
C PRO A 64 25.20 15.41 -2.72
N GLY A 65 25.39 16.19 -3.79
CA GLY A 65 25.79 17.60 -3.73
C GLY A 65 27.30 17.87 -3.89
N SER A 66 28.13 16.84 -4.10
CA SER A 66 29.54 17.03 -4.44
C SER A 66 29.72 17.40 -5.92
N GLU A 67 30.19 18.61 -6.23
CA GLU A 67 30.36 19.12 -7.61
C GLU A 67 31.59 18.57 -8.38
N GLN A 68 32.40 17.70 -7.78
CA GLN A 68 33.66 17.20 -8.39
C GLN A 68 33.57 15.72 -8.77
N ALA A 69 34.10 15.38 -9.95
CA ALA A 69 34.34 13.99 -10.36
C ALA A 69 35.41 13.37 -9.43
N GLY A 70 34.97 12.50 -8.50
CA GLY A 70 35.87 11.81 -7.58
C GLY A 70 36.82 10.84 -8.29
N TYR A 71 38.05 10.71 -7.79
CA TYR A 71 39.00 9.66 -8.21
C TYR A 71 38.73 8.41 -7.35
N LEU A 72 37.77 7.59 -7.78
CA LEU A 72 37.23 6.51 -6.95
C LEU A 72 37.86 5.15 -7.25
N ARG A 73 38.00 4.33 -6.20
CA ARG A 73 38.24 2.89 -6.24
C ARG A 73 37.37 2.18 -5.20
N ALA A 74 36.99 0.93 -5.44
CA ALA A 74 36.42 0.06 -4.42
C ALA A 74 37.53 -0.55 -3.58
N GLU A 75 37.28 -0.79 -2.31
CA GLU A 75 38.03 -1.72 -1.48
C GLU A 75 37.10 -2.89 -1.12
N PHE A 76 37.37 -4.07 -1.68
CA PHE A 76 36.66 -5.30 -1.34
C PHE A 76 37.37 -6.00 -0.19
N THR A 77 36.63 -6.40 0.82
CA THR A 77 37.11 -7.23 1.93
C THR A 77 36.42 -8.58 1.89
N VAL A 78 37.21 -9.65 1.81
CA VAL A 78 36.72 -11.04 1.76
C VAL A 78 37.20 -11.77 3.00
N GLN A 79 36.28 -12.42 3.70
CA GLN A 79 36.59 -13.17 4.91
C GLN A 79 36.12 -14.62 4.79
N SER A 80 36.91 -15.55 5.33
CA SER A 80 36.54 -16.96 5.47
C SER A 80 36.10 -17.27 6.89
N ARG A 81 35.07 -18.12 7.00
CA ARG A 81 34.58 -18.61 8.29
C ARG A 81 35.45 -19.75 8.78
N GLN A 82 35.99 -19.58 9.99
CA GLN A 82 36.83 -20.56 10.66
C GLN A 82 35.97 -21.61 11.39
N THR A 83 36.57 -22.74 11.76
CA THR A 83 35.90 -23.84 12.47
C THR A 83 35.39 -23.44 13.86
N ASN A 84 36.04 -22.48 14.51
CA ASN A 84 35.61 -21.89 15.79
C ASN A 84 34.48 -20.83 15.63
N GLY A 85 33.99 -20.61 14.40
CA GLY A 85 32.96 -19.64 14.06
C GLY A 85 33.44 -18.20 13.85
N SER A 86 34.73 -17.91 14.05
CA SER A 86 35.31 -16.57 13.79
C SER A 86 35.50 -16.33 12.29
N TRP A 87 35.69 -15.06 11.92
CA TRP A 87 35.97 -14.67 10.54
C TRP A 87 37.39 -14.17 10.41
N THR A 88 38.06 -14.55 9.33
CA THR A 88 39.44 -14.14 9.03
C THR A 88 39.50 -13.58 7.62
N GLU A 89 40.09 -12.39 7.46
CA GLU A 89 40.32 -11.80 6.15
C GLU A 89 41.28 -12.67 5.33
N VAL A 90 40.85 -12.99 4.11
CA VAL A 90 41.59 -13.82 3.15
C VAL A 90 41.96 -13.05 1.88
N ALA A 91 41.26 -11.94 1.61
CA ALA A 91 41.62 -11.01 0.56
C ALA A 91 41.14 -9.60 0.90
N SER A 92 41.94 -8.60 0.54
CA SER A 92 41.55 -7.20 0.48
C SER A 92 42.05 -6.62 -0.85
N LEU A 93 41.15 -6.06 -1.64
CA LEU A 93 41.42 -5.68 -3.03
C LEU A 93 40.95 -4.25 -3.32
N ALA A 94 41.86 -3.41 -3.82
CA ALA A 94 41.53 -2.09 -4.35
C ALA A 94 41.27 -2.15 -5.87
N VAL A 95 40.09 -1.73 -6.33
CA VAL A 95 39.64 -1.87 -7.74
C VAL A 95 39.15 -0.52 -8.30
N PRO A 96 39.60 -0.07 -9.48
CA PRO A 96 40.58 -0.73 -10.35
C PRO A 96 41.98 -0.73 -9.72
N SER A 97 42.80 -1.72 -10.07
CA SER A 97 44.18 -1.85 -9.58
C SER A 97 45.07 -0.69 -10.02
N ALA A 98 44.76 -0.09 -11.18
CA ALA A 98 45.35 1.15 -11.70
C ALA A 98 44.27 2.11 -12.22
N GLY A 99 44.53 3.41 -12.16
CA GLY A 99 43.56 4.45 -12.54
C GLY A 99 42.44 4.65 -11.51
N TYR A 100 41.36 5.30 -11.92
CA TYR A 100 40.21 5.66 -11.09
C TYR A 100 38.93 5.66 -11.93
N VAL A 101 37.77 5.48 -11.29
CA VAL A 101 36.45 5.68 -11.89
C VAL A 101 35.74 6.89 -11.29
N THR A 102 34.69 7.39 -11.95
CA THR A 102 33.84 8.46 -11.41
C THR A 102 32.62 7.90 -10.70
N ALA A 103 31.90 8.76 -9.97
CA ALA A 103 30.64 8.40 -9.31
C ALA A 103 29.61 7.82 -10.30
N GLY A 104 28.77 6.90 -9.83
CA GLY A 104 27.78 6.14 -10.62
C GLY A 104 28.33 4.93 -11.36
N GLN A 105 29.65 4.76 -11.48
CA GLN A 105 30.27 3.66 -12.22
C GLN A 105 30.46 2.41 -11.35
N ALA A 106 30.24 1.24 -11.97
CA ALA A 106 30.57 -0.05 -11.36
C ALA A 106 32.02 -0.44 -11.67
N VAL A 107 32.71 -1.04 -10.70
CA VAL A 107 34.04 -1.62 -10.86
C VAL A 107 33.99 -3.14 -10.73
N VAL A 108 34.91 -3.85 -11.39
CA VAL A 108 35.01 -5.30 -11.33
C VAL A 108 36.46 -5.71 -11.05
N GLY A 109 36.68 -6.50 -9.99
CA GLY A 109 37.99 -7.06 -9.62
C GLY A 109 37.91 -8.57 -9.38
N SER A 110 39.02 -9.28 -9.32
CA SER A 110 39.05 -10.72 -9.01
C SER A 110 39.75 -10.95 -7.68
N ALA A 111 39.32 -11.94 -6.90
CA ALA A 111 40.11 -12.39 -5.76
C ALA A 111 41.49 -12.85 -6.27
N GLU A 112 42.57 -12.22 -5.80
CA GLU A 112 43.94 -12.56 -6.23
C GLU A 112 44.37 -13.96 -5.73
N ALA A 113 43.70 -14.49 -4.70
CA ALA A 113 43.91 -15.82 -4.15
C ALA A 113 42.81 -16.79 -4.58
N THR A 114 43.20 -18.02 -4.93
CA THR A 114 42.29 -19.14 -5.14
C THR A 114 41.60 -19.50 -3.83
N LEU A 115 40.28 -19.37 -3.79
CA LEU A 115 39.46 -19.71 -2.65
C LEU A 115 39.28 -21.22 -2.53
N VAL A 116 39.15 -21.69 -1.29
CA VAL A 116 39.07 -23.12 -0.94
C VAL A 116 37.63 -23.61 -1.09
N GLU A 117 37.48 -24.74 -1.78
CA GLU A 117 36.20 -25.41 -1.95
C GLU A 117 35.54 -25.73 -0.59
N GLY A 118 34.21 -25.59 -0.52
CA GLY A 118 33.39 -25.89 0.66
C GLY A 118 33.55 -24.90 1.83
N THR A 119 34.45 -23.92 1.72
CA THR A 119 34.61 -22.88 2.76
C THR A 119 33.53 -21.81 2.60
N LEU A 120 32.93 -21.39 3.72
CA LEU A 120 31.99 -20.28 3.75
C LEU A 120 32.74 -18.95 3.80
N TYR A 121 32.45 -18.08 2.85
CA TYR A 121 33.01 -16.76 2.70
C TYR A 121 31.94 -15.68 2.89
N ARG A 122 32.39 -14.46 3.21
CA ARG A 122 31.61 -13.24 3.13
C ARG A 122 32.41 -12.11 2.52
N GLU A 123 31.74 -11.26 1.75
CA GLU A 123 32.33 -10.10 1.09
C GLU A 123 31.57 -8.81 1.43
N ALA A 124 32.32 -7.71 1.51
CA ALA A 124 31.80 -6.35 1.63
C ALA A 124 32.72 -5.37 0.89
N ALA A 125 32.17 -4.23 0.49
CA ALA A 125 32.88 -3.20 -0.26
C ALA A 125 32.86 -1.85 0.47
N SER A 126 33.88 -1.02 0.25
CA SER A 126 33.92 0.40 0.61
C SER A 126 34.36 1.24 -0.58
N THR A 127 33.97 2.51 -0.64
CA THR A 127 34.46 3.45 -1.66
C THR A 127 35.68 4.21 -1.11
N LEU A 128 36.79 4.16 -1.83
CA LEU A 128 37.99 4.97 -1.60
C LEU A 128 37.97 6.16 -2.55
N SER A 129 38.06 7.37 -2.01
CA SER A 129 38.22 8.61 -2.78
C SER A 129 39.64 9.12 -2.63
N TYR A 130 40.37 9.22 -3.73
CA TYR A 130 41.78 9.63 -3.77
C TYR A 130 41.94 11.11 -4.12
N THR A 131 43.07 11.69 -3.69
CA THR A 131 43.57 12.94 -4.27
C THR A 131 44.01 12.72 -5.71
N ALA A 132 43.99 13.77 -6.53
CA ALA A 132 44.35 13.68 -7.95
C ALA A 132 45.77 13.13 -8.21
N ASP A 133 46.69 13.33 -7.27
CA ASP A 133 48.06 12.80 -7.31
C ASP A 133 48.17 11.34 -6.80
N GLY A 134 47.07 10.76 -6.31
CA GLY A 134 46.99 9.40 -5.79
C GLY A 134 47.66 9.16 -4.44
N THR A 135 48.15 10.21 -3.76
CA THR A 135 48.98 10.04 -2.56
C THR A 135 48.18 9.89 -1.26
N ARG A 136 46.93 10.36 -1.22
CA ARG A 136 46.05 10.30 -0.04
C ARG A 136 44.66 9.84 -0.45
N HIS A 137 43.96 9.16 0.44
CA HIS A 137 42.56 8.80 0.24
C HIS A 137 41.76 8.86 1.55
N ILE A 138 40.45 8.98 1.40
CA ILE A 138 39.46 8.75 2.47
C ILE A 138 38.53 7.61 2.06
N ARG A 139 38.01 6.88 3.05
CA ARG A 139 37.17 5.70 2.88
C ARG A 139 35.74 6.00 3.35
N SER A 140 34.74 5.51 2.63
CA SER A 140 33.34 5.54 3.09
C SER A 140 33.04 4.44 4.12
N HIS A 141 31.81 4.41 4.63
CA HIS A 141 31.33 3.24 5.39
C HIS A 141 31.33 1.99 4.51
N SER A 142 31.64 0.85 5.10
CA SER A 142 31.55 -0.45 4.42
C SER A 142 30.10 -0.89 4.28
N THR A 143 29.80 -1.59 3.18
CA THR A 143 28.50 -2.23 2.96
C THR A 143 28.11 -3.18 4.08
N ALA A 144 29.07 -3.78 4.80
CA ALA A 144 28.83 -4.60 5.99
C ALA A 144 27.96 -3.92 7.06
N HIS A 145 27.95 -2.58 7.13
CA HIS A 145 27.18 -1.79 8.10
C HIS A 145 25.97 -1.08 7.49
N THR A 146 25.85 -1.04 6.16
CA THR A 146 24.75 -0.37 5.47
C THR A 146 23.80 -1.40 4.84
N THR A 147 24.25 -2.12 3.82
CA THR A 147 23.45 -3.11 3.06
C THR A 147 23.66 -4.56 3.51
N GLY A 148 24.67 -4.81 4.36
CA GLY A 148 25.02 -6.14 4.89
C GLY A 148 26.16 -6.83 4.13
N TRP A 149 26.52 -8.03 4.62
CA TRP A 149 27.54 -8.91 4.02
C TRP A 149 26.94 -9.79 2.91
N CYS A 150 27.73 -10.10 1.89
CA CYS A 150 27.39 -11.06 0.84
C CYS A 150 28.04 -12.42 1.11
N TYR A 151 27.25 -13.42 1.48
CA TYR A 151 27.71 -14.77 1.82
C TYR A 151 27.78 -15.69 0.59
N PHE A 152 28.88 -16.43 0.46
CA PHE A 152 29.06 -17.40 -0.63
C PHE A 152 30.00 -18.55 -0.24
N THR A 153 29.93 -19.65 -0.97
CA THR A 153 30.82 -20.82 -0.90
C THR A 153 31.39 -21.08 -2.29
N VAL A 154 32.50 -21.81 -2.37
CA VAL A 154 33.09 -22.23 -3.64
C VAL A 154 32.86 -23.72 -3.83
N ASP A 155 32.28 -24.12 -4.96
CA ASP A 155 32.16 -25.52 -5.41
C ASP A 155 32.43 -25.55 -6.92
N PRO A 156 33.67 -25.84 -7.37
CA PRO A 156 34.04 -25.85 -8.78
C PRO A 156 33.34 -26.92 -9.62
N THR A 157 32.66 -27.87 -8.95
CA THR A 157 31.93 -28.95 -9.60
C THR A 157 30.42 -28.72 -9.61
N ALA A 158 29.93 -27.64 -8.99
CA ALA A 158 28.54 -27.21 -9.10
C ALA A 158 28.23 -26.68 -10.51
N PRO A 159 26.96 -26.74 -10.96
CA PRO A 159 26.54 -26.11 -12.21
C PRO A 159 26.98 -24.65 -12.29
N ARG A 160 27.47 -24.24 -13.45
CA ARG A 160 27.74 -22.84 -13.77
C ARG A 160 26.41 -22.10 -14.00
N PRO A 161 26.43 -20.75 -13.97
CA PRO A 161 25.25 -19.95 -14.31
C PRO A 161 24.65 -20.37 -15.66
N PRO A 162 23.38 -20.79 -15.72
CA PRO A 162 22.78 -21.29 -16.95
C PRO A 162 22.60 -20.18 -17.99
N LYS A 163 22.52 -20.54 -19.27
CA LYS A 163 22.14 -19.58 -20.31
C LYS A 163 20.64 -19.32 -20.23
N VAL A 164 20.26 -18.04 -20.27
CA VAL A 164 18.86 -17.61 -20.25
C VAL A 164 18.61 -16.77 -21.49
N THR A 165 17.59 -17.11 -22.26
CA THR A 165 17.16 -16.36 -23.45
C THR A 165 15.73 -15.90 -23.28
N LEU A 166 15.50 -14.62 -23.52
CA LEU A 166 14.19 -13.98 -23.50
C LEU A 166 13.59 -14.02 -24.91
N GLY A 167 12.30 -14.36 -24.98
CA GLY A 167 11.45 -14.24 -26.14
C GLY A 167 10.37 -13.18 -25.92
N ALA A 168 9.67 -12.86 -27.00
CA ALA A 168 8.63 -11.84 -27.00
C ALA A 168 7.59 -12.03 -25.86
N PRO A 169 7.04 -10.94 -25.31
CA PRO A 169 7.31 -9.54 -25.69
C PRO A 169 8.60 -8.97 -25.06
N TYR A 170 9.19 -9.64 -24.07
CA TYR A 170 10.28 -9.09 -23.30
C TYR A 170 11.64 -9.19 -24.01
N ILE A 171 12.49 -8.20 -23.74
CA ILE A 171 13.86 -8.13 -24.22
C ILE A 171 14.82 -7.93 -23.04
N ASP A 172 16.04 -8.45 -23.18
CA ASP A 172 17.09 -8.26 -22.17
C ASP A 172 17.49 -6.77 -22.09
N CYS A 173 17.47 -6.23 -20.88
CA CYS A 173 17.67 -4.84 -20.53
C CYS A 173 19.02 -4.65 -19.84
N ALA A 174 20.11 -4.92 -20.56
CA ALA A 174 21.46 -4.83 -20.01
C ALA A 174 21.95 -3.38 -19.78
N VAL A 175 21.35 -2.38 -20.43
CA VAL A 175 21.70 -0.95 -20.28
C VAL A 175 20.44 -0.10 -20.12
N GLU A 176 19.68 0.06 -21.21
CA GLU A 176 18.37 0.71 -21.24
C GLU A 176 17.49 -0.03 -22.26
N CYS A 177 16.21 -0.14 -21.98
CA CYS A 177 15.24 -0.76 -22.88
C CYS A 177 13.86 -0.16 -22.66
N SER A 178 13.06 -0.13 -23.73
CA SER A 178 11.66 0.26 -23.66
C SER A 178 10.87 -0.74 -22.80
N PRO A 179 9.87 -0.28 -22.02
CA PRO A 179 8.95 -1.19 -21.35
C PRO A 179 8.12 -1.97 -22.37
N GLU A 180 8.05 -3.29 -22.23
CA GLU A 180 7.31 -4.20 -23.12
C GLU A 180 6.32 -5.06 -22.32
N GLY A 181 5.34 -5.66 -23.01
CA GLY A 181 4.34 -6.54 -22.40
C GLY A 181 3.48 -5.83 -21.35
N GLY A 182 3.39 -6.41 -20.16
CA GLY A 182 2.70 -5.84 -18.99
C GLY A 182 2.60 -6.85 -17.85
N PRO A 183 2.11 -6.46 -16.66
CA PRO A 183 1.83 -7.40 -15.58
C PRO A 183 0.84 -8.49 -16.04
N GLY A 184 1.12 -9.74 -15.71
CA GLY A 184 0.31 -10.90 -16.11
C GLY A 184 0.47 -11.34 -17.58
N ILE A 185 1.20 -10.59 -18.40
CA ILE A 185 1.48 -10.97 -19.78
C ILE A 185 2.67 -11.93 -19.81
N ALA A 186 2.46 -13.16 -20.27
CA ALA A 186 3.54 -14.14 -20.34
C ALA A 186 4.51 -13.80 -21.49
N GLY A 187 5.81 -13.91 -21.21
CA GLY A 187 6.84 -14.00 -22.25
C GLY A 187 7.48 -15.39 -22.24
N SER A 188 8.08 -15.77 -23.36
CA SER A 188 8.74 -17.08 -23.48
C SER A 188 10.20 -17.00 -23.02
N PHE A 189 10.62 -17.87 -22.11
CA PHE A 189 11.98 -17.91 -21.57
C PHE A 189 12.56 -19.31 -21.79
N SER A 190 13.79 -19.37 -22.31
CA SER A 190 14.51 -20.64 -22.50
C SER A 190 15.73 -20.70 -21.59
N PHE A 191 15.88 -21.82 -20.88
CA PHE A 191 17.01 -22.09 -19.99
C PHE A 191 17.83 -23.26 -20.53
N GLU A 192 19.14 -23.07 -20.60
CA GLU A 192 20.09 -24.05 -21.13
C GLU A 192 21.34 -24.15 -20.22
N PRO A 193 22.08 -25.27 -20.27
CA PRO A 193 23.30 -25.43 -19.49
C PRO A 193 24.34 -24.39 -19.94
N ALA A 194 25.22 -24.00 -19.03
CA ALA A 194 26.35 -23.15 -19.39
C ALA A 194 27.31 -23.85 -20.35
N ASP A 195 28.11 -23.09 -21.10
CA ASP A 195 29.18 -23.68 -21.90
C ASP A 195 30.19 -24.42 -21.01
N GLY A 196 30.44 -25.69 -21.35
CA GLY A 196 31.36 -26.57 -20.64
C GLY A 196 30.75 -27.34 -19.46
N ASP A 197 29.48 -27.13 -19.14
CA ASP A 197 28.76 -28.00 -18.18
C ASP A 197 28.30 -29.29 -18.87
N SER A 198 28.24 -30.37 -18.10
CA SER A 198 27.47 -31.56 -18.49
C SER A 198 25.97 -31.23 -18.47
N PRO A 199 25.11 -32.00 -19.16
CA PRO A 199 23.65 -31.82 -19.07
C PRO A 199 23.19 -31.71 -17.61
N VAL A 200 22.45 -30.66 -17.32
CA VAL A 200 21.89 -30.42 -15.98
C VAL A 200 20.56 -31.17 -15.85
N ALA A 201 20.15 -31.48 -14.63
CA ALA A 201 18.94 -32.26 -14.37
C ALA A 201 17.68 -31.38 -14.30
N ALA A 202 17.81 -30.15 -13.80
CA ALA A 202 16.66 -29.28 -13.56
C ALA A 202 17.05 -27.80 -13.41
N TYR A 203 16.02 -26.95 -13.34
CA TYR A 203 16.11 -25.52 -13.10
C TYR A 203 15.14 -25.05 -12.02
N GLN A 204 15.46 -23.91 -11.42
CA GLN A 204 14.52 -23.08 -10.66
C GLN A 204 14.68 -21.63 -11.07
N TYR A 205 13.61 -20.85 -11.01
CA TYR A 205 13.64 -19.43 -11.30
C TYR A 205 12.87 -18.59 -10.28
N ARG A 206 13.09 -17.28 -10.26
CA ARG A 206 12.31 -16.31 -9.48
C ARG A 206 12.37 -14.90 -10.08
N LEU A 207 11.28 -14.15 -9.92
CA LEU A 207 11.19 -12.71 -10.21
C LEU A 207 11.23 -11.84 -8.94
N GLY A 208 11.28 -12.48 -7.76
CA GLY A 208 11.27 -11.85 -6.44
C GLY A 208 12.06 -12.68 -5.42
N SER A 209 11.52 -12.90 -4.22
CA SER A 209 12.20 -13.61 -3.14
C SER A 209 12.10 -15.15 -3.23
N THR A 210 10.99 -15.68 -3.73
CA THR A 210 10.66 -17.12 -3.70
C THR A 210 11.06 -17.84 -4.98
N TRP A 211 11.75 -18.97 -4.87
CA TRP A 211 12.05 -19.86 -6.01
C TRP A 211 10.80 -20.62 -6.47
N SER A 212 10.70 -20.83 -7.79
CA SER A 212 9.69 -21.68 -8.41
C SER A 212 9.78 -23.13 -7.93
N GLU A 213 8.75 -23.91 -8.25
CA GLU A 213 8.90 -25.37 -8.28
C GLU A 213 10.03 -25.80 -9.22
N THR A 214 10.54 -27.02 -9.01
CA THR A 214 11.66 -27.54 -9.80
C THR A 214 11.18 -27.91 -11.20
N VAL A 215 11.80 -27.30 -12.21
CA VAL A 215 11.52 -27.57 -13.63
C VAL A 215 12.54 -28.56 -14.14
N HIS A 216 12.13 -29.79 -14.39
CA HIS A 216 13.02 -30.86 -14.82
C HIS A 216 13.33 -30.80 -16.32
N GLY A 217 14.59 -31.06 -16.67
CA GLY A 217 15.09 -31.06 -18.05
C GLY A 217 16.44 -30.36 -18.18
N SER A 218 17.25 -30.80 -19.15
CA SER A 218 18.54 -30.16 -19.43
C SER A 218 18.41 -28.92 -20.30
N THR A 219 17.29 -28.76 -21.02
CA THR A 219 16.91 -27.53 -21.72
C THR A 219 15.41 -27.39 -21.55
N VAL A 220 14.94 -26.24 -21.09
CA VAL A 220 13.52 -26.02 -20.80
C VAL A 220 13.06 -24.69 -21.42
N ARG A 221 11.81 -24.66 -21.86
CA ARG A 221 11.13 -23.43 -22.29
C ARG A 221 9.89 -23.23 -21.41
N LEU A 222 9.74 -22.04 -20.88
CA LEU A 222 8.70 -21.66 -19.93
C LEU A 222 8.04 -20.36 -20.38
N ASP A 223 6.74 -20.26 -20.16
CA ASP A 223 6.04 -18.99 -20.28
C ASP A 223 5.92 -18.39 -18.88
N ILE A 224 6.57 -17.23 -18.68
CA ILE A 224 6.64 -16.57 -17.38
C ILE A 224 5.96 -15.21 -17.50
N ALA A 225 4.94 -15.00 -16.66
CA ALA A 225 4.23 -13.74 -16.55
C ALA A 225 4.76 -12.94 -15.34
N PRO A 226 5.34 -11.74 -15.55
CA PRO A 226 5.74 -10.87 -14.46
C PRO A 226 4.52 -10.37 -13.68
N PRO A 227 4.56 -10.33 -12.34
CA PRO A 227 3.44 -9.88 -11.54
C PRO A 227 3.32 -8.35 -11.47
N ASP A 228 4.39 -7.61 -11.78
CA ASP A 228 4.51 -6.17 -11.58
C ASP A 228 5.12 -5.49 -12.81
N SER A 229 4.80 -4.20 -12.99
CA SER A 229 5.40 -3.35 -14.02
C SER A 229 6.74 -2.74 -13.55
N GLY A 230 7.57 -2.32 -14.51
CA GLY A 230 8.88 -1.71 -14.28
C GLY A 230 10.04 -2.68 -14.48
N LEU A 231 11.24 -2.24 -14.07
CA LEU A 231 12.45 -3.06 -14.16
C LEU A 231 12.33 -4.29 -13.26
N THR A 232 12.32 -5.45 -13.90
CA THR A 232 12.14 -6.76 -13.26
C THR A 232 13.40 -7.58 -13.46
N VAL A 233 13.82 -8.32 -12.41
CA VAL A 233 15.00 -9.18 -12.45
C VAL A 233 14.58 -10.64 -12.35
N LEU A 234 14.79 -11.39 -13.44
CA LEU A 234 14.67 -12.85 -13.45
C LEU A 234 15.98 -13.48 -12.98
N GLN A 235 15.90 -14.34 -11.97
CA GLN A 235 17.01 -15.17 -11.51
C GLN A 235 16.74 -16.63 -11.83
N VAL A 236 17.70 -17.34 -12.43
CA VAL A 236 17.55 -18.74 -12.84
C VAL A 236 18.75 -19.55 -12.38
N ARG A 237 18.58 -20.66 -11.67
CA ARG A 237 19.68 -21.56 -11.27
C ARG A 237 19.48 -22.96 -11.82
N ALA A 238 20.58 -23.66 -12.09
CA ALA A 238 20.57 -25.03 -12.57
C ALA A 238 20.95 -26.03 -11.46
N GLN A 239 20.44 -27.26 -11.58
CA GLN A 239 20.74 -28.39 -10.71
C GLN A 239 21.48 -29.48 -11.47
N ASP A 240 22.58 -30.01 -10.93
CA ASP A 240 23.27 -31.15 -11.54
C ASP A 240 22.52 -32.49 -11.33
N GLY A 241 23.04 -33.56 -11.95
CA GLY A 241 22.47 -34.92 -11.85
C GLY A 241 22.52 -35.56 -10.47
N ILE A 242 23.18 -34.95 -9.49
CA ILE A 242 23.23 -35.42 -8.09
C ILE A 242 22.50 -34.47 -7.13
N GLY A 243 21.78 -33.48 -7.66
CA GLY A 243 20.87 -32.63 -6.90
C GLY A 243 21.47 -31.32 -6.38
N ARG A 244 22.69 -30.95 -6.76
CA ARG A 244 23.33 -29.71 -6.29
C ARG A 244 22.95 -28.52 -7.16
N TRP A 245 22.63 -27.42 -6.51
CA TRP A 245 22.29 -26.16 -7.15
C TRP A 245 23.53 -25.30 -7.37
N GLY A 246 23.67 -24.78 -8.59
CA GLY A 246 24.72 -23.84 -8.96
C GLY A 246 24.35 -22.38 -8.66
N LEU A 247 25.25 -21.49 -9.08
CA LEU A 247 24.99 -20.05 -9.09
C LEU A 247 23.85 -19.73 -10.07
N ALA A 248 23.04 -18.72 -9.77
CA ALA A 248 21.97 -18.31 -10.66
C ALA A 248 22.52 -17.51 -11.87
N THR A 249 21.71 -17.28 -12.89
CA THR A 249 21.86 -16.24 -13.91
C THR A 249 20.82 -15.16 -13.65
N ARG A 250 21.20 -13.88 -13.79
CA ARG A 250 20.32 -12.72 -13.66
C ARG A 250 20.07 -12.14 -15.05
N VAL A 251 18.81 -11.93 -15.39
CA VAL A 251 18.41 -11.16 -16.57
C VAL A 251 17.43 -10.09 -16.13
N THR A 252 17.70 -8.85 -16.52
CA THR A 252 16.82 -7.71 -16.25
C THR A 252 15.99 -7.44 -17.49
N PHE A 253 14.72 -7.15 -17.34
CA PHE A 253 13.84 -6.70 -18.43
C PHE A 253 12.84 -5.68 -17.90
N ASN A 254 12.34 -4.80 -18.76
CA ASN A 254 11.44 -3.72 -18.36
C ASN A 254 10.00 -4.06 -18.76
N VAL A 255 9.12 -4.18 -17.76
CA VAL A 255 7.72 -4.53 -17.95
C VAL A 255 6.90 -3.25 -18.10
N ALA A 256 6.10 -3.12 -19.15
CA ALA A 256 5.25 -1.96 -19.34
C ALA A 256 4.22 -1.79 -18.21
N LEU A 257 3.66 -0.58 -18.10
CA LEU A 257 2.55 -0.34 -17.20
C LEU A 257 1.36 -1.24 -17.58
N PRO A 258 0.54 -1.67 -16.62
CA PRO A 258 -0.65 -2.44 -16.92
C PRO A 258 -1.59 -1.66 -17.85
N SER A 259 -2.33 -2.38 -18.71
CA SER A 259 -3.37 -1.73 -19.51
C SER A 259 -4.40 -1.07 -18.60
N THR A 260 -4.79 0.14 -18.96
CA THR A 260 -5.80 0.92 -18.26
C THR A 260 -7.20 0.32 -18.44
N ALA A 261 -8.18 0.84 -17.70
CA ALA A 261 -9.56 0.38 -17.79
C ALA A 261 -10.10 0.53 -19.23
N VAL A 262 -10.86 -0.47 -19.68
CA VAL A 262 -11.58 -0.45 -20.97
C VAL A 262 -12.96 0.20 -20.84
N GLY A 263 -13.49 0.32 -19.61
CA GLY A 263 -14.68 1.08 -19.28
C GLY A 263 -14.54 1.79 -17.91
N THR A 264 -15.00 3.04 -17.81
CA THR A 264 -14.96 3.84 -16.57
C THR A 264 -16.20 4.73 -16.45
N TRP A 265 -16.96 4.59 -15.37
CA TRP A 265 -18.15 5.41 -15.10
C TRP A 265 -18.07 6.06 -13.71
N HIS A 266 -17.99 7.39 -13.70
CA HIS A 266 -17.90 8.21 -12.47
C HIS A 266 -19.26 8.64 -11.92
N PHE A 267 -20.35 8.41 -12.67
CA PHE A 267 -21.71 8.81 -12.30
C PHE A 267 -21.89 10.26 -11.77
N SER A 268 -21.11 11.18 -12.31
CA SER A 268 -21.15 12.63 -12.01
C SER A 268 -21.74 13.46 -13.16
N ASP A 269 -22.36 12.81 -14.14
CA ASP A 269 -22.92 13.41 -15.36
C ASP A 269 -24.28 14.13 -15.15
N GLY A 270 -24.88 14.01 -13.97
CA GLY A 270 -26.17 14.61 -13.65
C GLY A 270 -26.36 15.00 -12.19
N LYS A 271 -27.50 15.59 -11.90
CA LYS A 271 -27.91 16.05 -10.56
C LYS A 271 -29.26 15.46 -10.18
N PRO A 272 -29.55 15.31 -8.88
CA PRO A 272 -30.82 14.77 -8.43
C PRO A 272 -32.02 15.46 -9.09
N GLY A 273 -32.85 14.69 -9.78
CA GLY A 273 -34.08 15.15 -10.43
C GLY A 273 -33.90 16.11 -11.62
N ASP A 274 -32.71 16.22 -12.21
CA ASP A 274 -32.51 17.07 -13.39
C ASP A 274 -32.98 16.44 -14.72
N GLY A 275 -33.33 15.14 -14.69
CA GLY A 275 -33.83 14.39 -15.84
C GLY A 275 -32.75 13.85 -16.78
N SER A 276 -31.47 14.08 -16.48
CA SER A 276 -30.35 13.37 -17.12
C SER A 276 -30.44 11.88 -16.79
N THR A 277 -30.19 11.03 -17.77
CA THR A 277 -30.22 9.56 -17.59
C THR A 277 -28.98 8.89 -18.14
N THR A 278 -27.97 9.66 -18.55
CA THR A 278 -26.86 9.14 -19.32
C THR A 278 -25.57 9.31 -18.52
N ALA A 279 -24.87 8.20 -18.27
CA ALA A 279 -23.56 8.17 -17.62
C ALA A 279 -22.47 7.87 -18.65
N ALA A 280 -21.47 8.74 -18.73
CA ALA A 280 -20.41 8.63 -19.72
C ALA A 280 -19.39 7.55 -19.35
N ASP A 281 -18.93 6.81 -20.37
CA ASP A 281 -17.72 5.99 -20.27
C ASP A 281 -16.49 6.85 -20.60
N THR A 282 -15.67 7.13 -19.59
CA THR A 282 -14.47 7.98 -19.67
C THR A 282 -13.17 7.19 -19.77
N ALA A 283 -13.23 5.87 -19.98
CA ALA A 283 -12.05 5.03 -20.04
C ALA A 283 -11.00 5.54 -21.03
N THR A 284 -9.73 5.27 -20.73
CA THR A 284 -8.59 5.60 -21.61
C THR A 284 -7.97 4.37 -22.27
N GLY A 285 -8.38 3.17 -21.85
CA GLY A 285 -7.89 1.92 -22.42
C GLY A 285 -8.42 1.66 -23.84
N PRO A 286 -7.87 0.64 -24.52
CA PRO A 286 -8.33 0.24 -25.84
C PRO A 286 -9.78 -0.28 -25.77
N GLY A 287 -10.59 0.02 -26.78
CA GLY A 287 -11.98 -0.44 -26.87
C GLY A 287 -12.93 0.66 -27.32
N GLU A 288 -14.17 0.28 -27.58
CA GLU A 288 -15.27 1.23 -27.79
C GLU A 288 -15.69 1.84 -26.45
N ARG A 289 -16.43 2.95 -26.48
CA ARG A 289 -16.97 3.58 -25.26
C ARG A 289 -18.44 3.23 -25.14
N HIS A 290 -18.82 2.75 -23.98
CA HIS A 290 -20.16 2.25 -23.72
C HIS A 290 -20.85 3.15 -22.70
N THR A 291 -21.57 4.15 -23.18
CA THR A 291 -22.45 4.94 -22.32
C THR A 291 -23.43 4.04 -21.56
N ALA A 292 -23.66 4.32 -20.28
CA ALA A 292 -24.67 3.63 -19.49
C ALA A 292 -25.93 4.49 -19.35
N GLU A 293 -27.10 3.89 -19.55
CA GLU A 293 -28.39 4.56 -19.44
C GLU A 293 -29.10 4.14 -18.15
N LEU A 294 -29.44 5.11 -17.31
CA LEU A 294 -30.24 4.97 -16.11
C LEU A 294 -31.69 4.70 -16.51
N ALA A 295 -32.32 3.75 -15.82
CA ALA A 295 -33.67 3.33 -16.14
C ALA A 295 -34.53 3.09 -14.91
N SER A 296 -35.84 3.29 -15.14
CA SER A 296 -36.94 3.34 -14.15
C SER A 296 -36.94 4.58 -13.24
N ALA A 297 -38.07 4.83 -12.57
CA ALA A 297 -38.22 5.94 -11.64
C ALA A 297 -37.45 5.78 -10.32
N ASP A 298 -36.78 4.63 -10.13
CA ASP A 298 -36.05 4.26 -8.91
C ASP A 298 -34.52 4.36 -9.11
N ALA A 299 -34.08 4.97 -10.22
CA ALA A 299 -32.70 5.35 -10.51
C ALA A 299 -32.61 6.89 -10.69
N ASP A 300 -31.65 7.53 -10.04
CA ASP A 300 -31.38 8.97 -10.12
C ASP A 300 -29.91 9.24 -9.75
N TRP A 301 -29.48 10.49 -9.83
CA TRP A 301 -28.17 10.95 -9.37
C TRP A 301 -28.20 11.27 -7.87
N SER A 302 -27.06 11.12 -7.20
CA SER A 302 -26.83 11.58 -5.83
C SER A 302 -25.75 12.65 -5.83
N PRO A 303 -25.84 13.69 -4.98
CA PRO A 303 -24.74 14.63 -4.78
C PRO A 303 -23.69 14.10 -3.79
N LEU A 304 -23.85 12.86 -3.33
CA LEU A 304 -22.97 12.20 -2.36
C LEU A 304 -22.10 11.19 -3.10
N GLY A 305 -21.15 11.70 -3.88
CA GLY A 305 -20.11 10.92 -4.54
C GLY A 305 -18.96 10.52 -3.60
N ARG A 306 -18.15 9.57 -4.04
CA ARG A 306 -17.02 9.03 -3.30
C ARG A 306 -15.79 9.92 -3.42
N LEU A 307 -15.63 10.71 -4.48
CA LEU A 307 -14.55 11.70 -4.57
C LEU A 307 -14.75 12.88 -3.60
N GLY A 308 -15.99 13.09 -3.12
CA GLY A 308 -16.33 14.08 -2.11
C GLY A 308 -17.09 15.28 -2.67
N ASP A 309 -16.77 16.48 -2.19
CA ASP A 309 -17.52 17.69 -2.50
C ASP A 309 -17.51 18.01 -4.01
N GLY A 310 -18.70 18.20 -4.58
CA GLY A 310 -18.88 18.50 -6.00
C GLY A 310 -18.94 17.27 -6.91
N ASP A 311 -18.77 16.08 -6.35
CA ASP A 311 -18.91 14.81 -7.04
C ASP A 311 -20.37 14.29 -7.06
N GLY A 312 -20.63 13.31 -7.92
CA GLY A 312 -21.92 12.62 -8.04
C GLY A 312 -21.81 11.12 -7.80
N ALA A 313 -22.95 10.44 -7.72
CA ALA A 313 -23.00 8.98 -7.74
C ALA A 313 -24.34 8.51 -8.33
N LEU A 314 -24.39 7.26 -8.79
CA LEU A 314 -25.64 6.62 -9.19
C LEU A 314 -26.42 6.18 -7.95
N ALA A 315 -27.62 6.70 -7.72
CA ALA A 315 -28.52 6.29 -6.65
C ALA A 315 -29.58 5.31 -7.17
N LEU A 316 -29.66 4.13 -6.54
CA LEU A 316 -30.64 3.10 -6.84
C LEU A 316 -31.45 2.75 -5.59
N GLY A 317 -32.78 2.78 -5.66
CA GLY A 317 -33.64 2.51 -4.51
C GLY A 317 -33.82 1.02 -4.18
N GLY A 318 -33.37 0.12 -5.05
CA GLY A 318 -33.29 -1.31 -4.81
C GLY A 318 -34.55 -2.10 -5.10
N THR A 319 -35.44 -1.54 -5.92
CA THR A 319 -36.60 -2.28 -6.45
C THR A 319 -36.53 -2.49 -7.95
N THR A 320 -36.41 -1.42 -8.74
CA THR A 320 -36.33 -1.51 -10.21
C THR A 320 -35.23 -0.64 -10.81
N GLY A 321 -34.66 0.28 -10.00
CA GLY A 321 -33.59 1.18 -10.43
C GLY A 321 -32.37 0.40 -10.89
N HIS A 322 -31.83 0.77 -12.04
CA HIS A 322 -30.59 0.26 -12.60
C HIS A 322 -30.01 1.26 -13.62
N ALA A 323 -28.79 1.01 -14.04
CA ALA A 323 -28.28 1.51 -15.32
C ALA A 323 -27.76 0.33 -16.16
N SER A 324 -27.64 0.51 -17.47
CA SER A 324 -27.08 -0.52 -18.36
C SER A 324 -26.36 0.08 -19.56
N THR A 325 -25.30 -0.56 -20.04
CA THR A 325 -24.70 -0.24 -21.35
C THR A 325 -25.50 -0.84 -22.51
N GLU A 326 -25.21 -0.42 -23.73
CA GLU A 326 -25.54 -1.20 -24.93
C GLU A 326 -24.38 -2.16 -25.24
N GLY A 327 -24.63 -3.46 -25.09
CA GLY A 327 -23.64 -4.52 -25.32
C GLY A 327 -22.61 -4.70 -24.20
N PRO A 328 -21.68 -5.64 -24.38
CA PRO A 328 -20.76 -6.08 -23.34
C PRO A 328 -19.61 -5.09 -23.17
N ALA A 329 -19.20 -4.87 -21.92
CA ALA A 329 -18.00 -4.10 -21.60
C ALA A 329 -16.72 -4.96 -21.63
N VAL A 330 -16.85 -6.28 -21.47
CA VAL A 330 -15.74 -7.25 -21.51
C VAL A 330 -16.15 -8.57 -22.18
N ASP A 331 -15.17 -9.24 -22.77
CA ASP A 331 -15.25 -10.67 -23.10
C ASP A 331 -14.99 -11.50 -21.84
N THR A 332 -16.06 -12.11 -21.31
CA THR A 332 -16.04 -12.90 -20.06
C THR A 332 -15.49 -14.33 -20.24
N SER A 333 -15.14 -14.71 -21.47
CA SER A 333 -14.39 -15.95 -21.75
C SER A 333 -12.89 -15.80 -21.47
N ARG A 334 -12.39 -14.56 -21.42
CA ARG A 334 -10.99 -14.21 -21.16
C ARG A 334 -10.81 -13.67 -19.75
N SER A 335 -9.57 -13.38 -19.35
CA SER A 335 -9.31 -12.66 -18.12
C SER A 335 -9.99 -11.28 -18.14
N PHE A 336 -10.67 -10.94 -17.06
CA PHE A 336 -11.32 -9.65 -16.87
C PHE A 336 -11.39 -9.28 -15.39
N ALA A 337 -11.64 -8.02 -15.11
CA ALA A 337 -11.93 -7.54 -13.78
C ALA A 337 -12.92 -6.38 -13.81
N VAL A 338 -13.65 -6.23 -12.70
CA VAL A 338 -14.61 -5.15 -12.48
C VAL A 338 -14.44 -4.61 -11.07
N SER A 339 -14.67 -3.31 -10.89
CA SER A 339 -14.63 -2.66 -9.58
C SER A 339 -15.71 -1.59 -9.45
N ALA A 340 -16.07 -1.26 -8.22
CA ALA A 340 -16.93 -0.14 -7.90
C ALA A 340 -16.68 0.31 -6.45
N TRP A 341 -16.83 1.61 -6.20
CA TRP A 341 -17.17 2.11 -4.87
C TRP A 341 -18.68 1.98 -4.66
N VAL A 342 -19.06 1.44 -3.50
CA VAL A 342 -20.45 1.15 -3.17
C VAL A 342 -20.83 1.71 -1.82
N PHE A 343 -22.03 2.26 -1.70
CA PHE A 343 -22.64 2.66 -0.44
C PHE A 343 -23.98 1.94 -0.30
N ALA A 344 -24.02 0.81 0.41
CA ALA A 344 -25.24 0.04 0.58
C ALA A 344 -26.17 0.71 1.61
N THR A 345 -27.46 0.83 1.30
CA THR A 345 -28.48 1.32 2.26
C THR A 345 -29.40 0.19 2.76
N GLY A 346 -29.41 -0.97 2.11
CA GLY A 346 -30.23 -2.11 2.55
C GLY A 346 -29.68 -3.48 2.14
N LEU A 347 -29.28 -4.28 3.13
CA LEU A 347 -28.67 -5.61 2.98
C LEU A 347 -29.59 -6.76 3.45
N GLY A 348 -30.91 -6.56 3.43
CA GLY A 348 -31.89 -7.59 3.87
C GLY A 348 -32.29 -8.63 2.82
N ARG A 349 -31.55 -8.72 1.72
CA ARG A 349 -31.69 -9.68 0.60
C ARG A 349 -30.44 -9.59 -0.28
N ASP A 350 -30.27 -10.52 -1.22
CA ASP A 350 -29.19 -10.46 -2.21
C ASP A 350 -29.22 -9.14 -3.00
N ARG A 351 -28.04 -8.57 -3.23
CA ARG A 351 -27.85 -7.32 -3.98
C ARG A 351 -26.73 -7.48 -4.99
N THR A 352 -26.93 -7.01 -6.21
CA THR A 352 -25.91 -7.00 -7.26
C THR A 352 -25.48 -5.57 -7.56
N VAL A 353 -24.18 -5.33 -7.55
CA VAL A 353 -23.54 -4.07 -7.93
C VAL A 353 -23.31 -4.05 -9.44
N LEU A 354 -22.62 -5.06 -9.96
CA LEU A 354 -22.30 -5.19 -11.38
C LEU A 354 -22.58 -6.62 -11.85
N SER A 355 -23.13 -6.77 -13.04
CA SER A 355 -23.19 -8.04 -13.76
C SER A 355 -23.11 -7.79 -15.27
N GLN A 356 -22.77 -8.80 -16.06
CA GLN A 356 -22.93 -8.71 -17.52
C GLN A 356 -23.83 -9.83 -18.00
N THR A 357 -24.87 -9.46 -18.74
CA THR A 357 -25.91 -10.40 -19.21
C THR A 357 -25.40 -11.28 -20.35
N GLY A 358 -26.06 -12.42 -20.53
CA GLY A 358 -25.82 -13.36 -21.62
C GLY A 358 -27.09 -14.16 -21.90
N ALA A 359 -27.02 -15.03 -22.91
CA ALA A 359 -28.17 -15.81 -23.38
C ALA A 359 -28.81 -16.68 -22.29
N ASP A 360 -28.03 -17.14 -21.31
CA ASP A 360 -28.48 -18.04 -20.22
C ASP A 360 -28.30 -17.40 -18.82
N GLY A 361 -28.45 -16.07 -18.77
CA GLY A 361 -28.26 -15.26 -17.56
C GLY A 361 -26.91 -14.56 -17.52
N SER A 362 -26.62 -13.85 -16.42
CA SER A 362 -25.39 -13.08 -16.29
C SER A 362 -24.18 -13.99 -16.09
N GLY A 363 -23.06 -13.71 -16.75
CA GLY A 363 -21.83 -14.51 -16.66
C GLY A 363 -21.02 -14.27 -15.38
N PHE A 364 -21.20 -13.11 -14.74
CA PHE A 364 -20.66 -12.81 -13.43
C PHE A 364 -21.63 -11.94 -12.62
N GLY A 365 -21.39 -11.86 -11.31
CA GLY A 365 -22.02 -10.89 -10.44
C GLY A 365 -21.07 -10.45 -9.32
N LEU A 366 -20.90 -9.14 -9.15
CA LEU A 366 -20.25 -8.55 -7.98
C LEU A 366 -21.36 -8.00 -7.06
N GLY A 367 -21.35 -8.35 -5.77
CA GLY A 367 -22.40 -7.87 -4.88
C GLY A 367 -22.40 -8.47 -3.48
N TYR A 368 -23.57 -8.45 -2.85
CA TYR A 368 -23.81 -8.95 -1.50
C TYR A 368 -24.68 -10.21 -1.53
N SER A 369 -24.28 -11.22 -0.75
CA SER A 369 -25.10 -12.40 -0.46
C SER A 369 -25.73 -12.29 0.92
N GLU A 370 -27.07 -12.36 0.98
CA GLU A 370 -27.83 -12.41 2.23
C GLU A 370 -27.50 -13.68 3.00
N THR A 371 -27.44 -14.81 2.30
CA THR A 371 -27.18 -16.12 2.93
C THR A 371 -25.81 -16.15 3.60
N ALA A 372 -24.79 -15.56 2.98
CA ALA A 372 -23.45 -15.46 3.55
C ALA A 372 -23.28 -14.26 4.50
N GLY A 373 -24.18 -13.27 4.44
CA GLY A 373 -24.08 -12.03 5.21
C GLY A 373 -22.91 -11.13 4.80
N THR A 374 -22.38 -11.28 3.58
CA THR A 374 -21.14 -10.61 3.15
C THR A 374 -21.03 -10.40 1.64
N TRP A 375 -19.97 -9.71 1.22
CA TRP A 375 -19.62 -9.45 -0.17
C TRP A 375 -19.17 -10.71 -0.90
N GLN A 376 -19.52 -10.82 -2.18
CA GLN A 376 -19.09 -11.91 -3.04
C GLN A 376 -18.82 -11.43 -4.48
N PHE A 377 -17.94 -12.16 -5.15
CA PHE A 377 -17.79 -12.12 -6.60
C PHE A 377 -18.03 -13.53 -7.15
N GLN A 378 -19.07 -13.68 -7.95
CA GLN A 378 -19.49 -14.95 -8.54
C GLN A 378 -19.26 -14.93 -10.05
N ARG A 379 -18.85 -16.09 -10.58
CA ARG A 379 -18.87 -16.39 -12.01
C ARG A 379 -19.81 -17.57 -12.21
N THR A 380 -20.58 -17.51 -13.28
CA THR A 380 -21.46 -18.60 -13.69
C THR A 380 -21.19 -18.97 -15.14
N TRP A 381 -21.41 -20.23 -15.47
CA TRP A 381 -21.21 -20.77 -16.81
C TRP A 381 -22.17 -21.94 -17.02
N ASN A 382 -22.40 -22.36 -18.26
CA ASN A 382 -23.07 -23.63 -18.53
C ASN A 382 -22.06 -24.76 -18.75
N ASP A 383 -22.35 -25.90 -18.16
CA ASP A 383 -21.67 -27.16 -18.42
C ASP A 383 -22.71 -28.23 -18.78
N GLY A 384 -22.70 -28.68 -20.04
CA GLY A 384 -23.63 -29.69 -20.52
C GLY A 384 -25.11 -29.32 -20.39
N GLY A 385 -25.46 -28.03 -20.43
CA GLY A 385 -26.83 -27.52 -20.24
C GLY A 385 -27.24 -27.34 -18.77
N THR A 386 -26.31 -27.48 -17.83
CA THR A 386 -26.49 -27.17 -16.41
C THR A 386 -25.75 -25.88 -16.08
N ARG A 387 -26.42 -24.94 -15.41
CA ARG A 387 -25.79 -23.70 -14.97
C ARG A 387 -25.02 -23.95 -13.68
N GLU A 388 -23.73 -23.67 -13.73
CA GLU A 388 -22.77 -23.84 -12.65
C GLU A 388 -22.31 -22.49 -12.11
N THR A 389 -21.85 -22.47 -10.86
CA THR A 389 -21.42 -21.25 -10.16
C THR A 389 -20.17 -21.50 -9.32
N ALA A 390 -19.23 -20.55 -9.37
CA ALA A 390 -18.12 -20.44 -8.43
C ALA A 390 -18.14 -19.03 -7.83
N ALA A 391 -17.89 -18.92 -6.52
CA ALA A 391 -17.92 -17.63 -5.82
C ALA A 391 -16.71 -17.47 -4.88
N ALA A 392 -16.06 -16.32 -4.98
CA ALA A 392 -15.15 -15.82 -3.94
C ALA A 392 -15.97 -14.97 -2.96
N VAL A 393 -15.90 -15.30 -1.67
CA VAL A 393 -16.75 -14.72 -0.61
C VAL A 393 -15.85 -14.07 0.44
N ALA A 394 -16.23 -12.87 0.90
CA ALA A 394 -15.47 -12.13 1.91
C ALA A 394 -15.52 -12.81 3.29
N GLY A 395 -14.43 -12.67 4.05
CA GLY A 395 -14.30 -13.29 5.38
C GLY A 395 -14.97 -12.51 6.52
N THR A 396 -15.33 -11.26 6.26
CA THR A 396 -15.93 -10.34 7.26
C THR A 396 -17.34 -9.93 6.84
N PRO A 397 -18.29 -9.75 7.76
CA PRO A 397 -19.64 -9.28 7.43
C PRO A 397 -19.64 -7.95 6.64
N ALA A 398 -20.59 -7.80 5.71
CA ALA A 398 -20.79 -6.53 5.02
C ALA A 398 -21.50 -5.52 5.93
N THR A 399 -21.21 -4.23 5.71
CA THR A 399 -21.73 -3.14 6.51
C THR A 399 -22.51 -2.17 5.63
N ALA A 400 -23.75 -1.86 6.00
CA ALA A 400 -24.53 -0.82 5.33
C ALA A 400 -24.20 0.56 5.90
N GLY A 401 -24.44 1.62 5.12
CA GLY A 401 -24.27 3.00 5.57
C GLY A 401 -22.82 3.50 5.52
N VAL A 402 -21.92 2.78 4.87
CA VAL A 402 -20.50 3.13 4.69
C VAL A 402 -20.08 2.94 3.24
N TRP A 403 -19.06 3.68 2.80
CA TRP A 403 -18.41 3.45 1.51
C TRP A 403 -17.47 2.25 1.59
N THR A 404 -17.65 1.31 0.68
CA THR A 404 -16.81 0.12 0.53
C THR A 404 -16.34 0.02 -0.92
N TYR A 405 -15.05 -0.21 -1.14
CA TYR A 405 -14.54 -0.55 -2.46
C TYR A 405 -14.62 -2.06 -2.68
N LEU A 406 -15.18 -2.48 -3.81
CA LEU A 406 -15.26 -3.88 -4.21
C LEU A 406 -14.59 -4.07 -5.57
N ALA A 407 -13.81 -5.14 -5.72
CA ALA A 407 -13.34 -5.58 -7.03
C ALA A 407 -13.38 -7.10 -7.16
N GLY A 408 -13.79 -7.56 -8.34
CA GLY A 408 -13.74 -8.96 -8.76
C GLY A 408 -12.74 -9.13 -9.89
N SER A 409 -11.86 -10.13 -9.81
CA SER A 409 -10.89 -10.44 -10.87
C SER A 409 -10.99 -11.92 -11.25
N TYR A 410 -11.13 -12.18 -12.54
CA TYR A 410 -11.06 -13.52 -13.12
C TYR A 410 -9.81 -13.65 -13.99
N ASP A 411 -9.00 -14.66 -13.69
CA ASP A 411 -7.83 -15.04 -14.48
C ASP A 411 -8.17 -16.31 -15.26
N SER A 412 -8.31 -16.19 -16.58
CA SER A 412 -8.63 -17.32 -17.46
C SER A 412 -7.46 -18.26 -17.70
N ALA A 413 -6.22 -17.80 -17.51
CA ALA A 413 -5.04 -18.64 -17.67
C ALA A 413 -4.79 -19.50 -16.42
N ALA A 414 -4.98 -18.91 -15.24
CA ALA A 414 -4.91 -19.62 -13.97
C ALA A 414 -6.22 -20.36 -13.62
N HIS A 415 -7.33 -20.04 -14.29
CA HIS A 415 -8.68 -20.47 -13.96
C HIS A 415 -9.06 -20.15 -12.51
N THR A 416 -8.91 -18.89 -12.10
CA THR A 416 -9.21 -18.48 -10.72
C THR A 416 -10.02 -17.19 -10.62
N LEU A 417 -10.82 -17.10 -9.56
CA LEU A 417 -11.58 -15.92 -9.14
C LEU A 417 -11.01 -15.36 -7.84
N THR A 418 -10.85 -14.04 -7.79
CA THR A 418 -10.46 -13.33 -6.57
C THR A 418 -11.42 -12.18 -6.30
N LEU A 419 -11.91 -12.10 -5.06
CA LEU A 419 -12.64 -10.95 -4.54
C LEU A 419 -11.68 -10.06 -3.75
N TYR A 420 -11.80 -8.76 -3.92
CA TYR A 420 -11.12 -7.75 -3.12
C TYR A 420 -12.15 -6.84 -2.45
N VAL A 421 -11.91 -6.53 -1.18
CA VAL A 421 -12.69 -5.55 -0.39
C VAL A 421 -11.70 -4.53 0.16
N ASN A 422 -11.95 -3.25 -0.10
CA ASN A 422 -11.10 -2.13 0.32
C ASN A 422 -9.62 -2.33 -0.02
N GLY A 423 -9.33 -2.77 -1.25
CA GLY A 423 -7.98 -2.97 -1.74
C GLY A 423 -7.30 -4.27 -1.30
N ARG A 424 -7.97 -5.13 -0.51
CA ARG A 424 -7.38 -6.36 0.06
C ARG A 424 -8.06 -7.63 -0.46
N PRO A 425 -7.30 -8.67 -0.88
CA PRO A 425 -7.88 -9.93 -1.33
C PRO A 425 -8.58 -10.65 -0.18
N GLN A 426 -9.71 -11.29 -0.50
CA GLN A 426 -10.56 -12.01 0.44
C GLN A 426 -10.30 -13.52 0.37
N GLY A 427 -9.16 -13.95 0.92
CA GLY A 427 -8.73 -15.34 0.90
C GLY A 427 -7.90 -15.72 -0.33
N ALA A 428 -7.69 -17.03 -0.52
CA ALA A 428 -6.98 -17.55 -1.68
C ALA A 428 -7.87 -17.52 -2.93
N PRO A 429 -7.29 -17.41 -4.15
CA PRO A 429 -8.05 -17.48 -5.39
C PRO A 429 -8.89 -18.77 -5.46
N VAL A 430 -10.16 -18.63 -5.83
CA VAL A 430 -11.10 -19.74 -5.96
C VAL A 430 -10.97 -20.34 -7.34
N ALA A 431 -10.74 -21.66 -7.43
CA ALA A 431 -10.61 -22.36 -8.70
C ALA A 431 -11.95 -22.39 -9.46
N VAL A 432 -11.87 -22.16 -10.76
CA VAL A 432 -12.95 -22.38 -11.71
C VAL A 432 -12.52 -23.55 -12.61
N PRO A 433 -13.39 -24.51 -12.94
CA PRO A 433 -13.04 -25.55 -13.88
C PRO A 433 -12.64 -24.98 -15.25
N ALA A 434 -11.64 -25.58 -15.89
CA ALA A 434 -11.37 -25.33 -17.30
C ALA A 434 -12.51 -25.95 -18.11
N VAL A 435 -13.31 -25.11 -18.77
CA VAL A 435 -14.42 -25.56 -19.62
C VAL A 435 -14.08 -25.14 -21.05
N ASP A 436 -13.91 -26.11 -21.94
CA ASP A 436 -13.31 -25.92 -23.27
C ASP A 436 -14.19 -25.13 -24.27
N THR A 437 -15.45 -24.80 -23.95
CA THR A 437 -16.43 -24.35 -24.96
C THR A 437 -17.48 -23.33 -24.52
N GLU A 438 -17.29 -22.56 -23.45
CA GLU A 438 -18.29 -21.57 -23.05
C GLU A 438 -18.16 -20.26 -23.84
N PRO A 439 -19.15 -19.86 -24.68
CA PRO A 439 -19.21 -18.49 -25.13
C PRO A 439 -19.40 -17.59 -23.91
N GLY A 440 -18.58 -16.54 -23.80
CA GLY A 440 -18.75 -15.57 -22.73
C GLY A 440 -20.14 -14.92 -22.77
N ALA A 441 -20.63 -14.47 -21.61
CA ALA A 441 -21.77 -13.56 -21.54
C ALA A 441 -21.43 -12.31 -22.36
N ASP A 442 -22.21 -12.05 -23.41
CA ASP A 442 -21.97 -11.07 -24.48
C ASP A 442 -23.05 -9.98 -24.58
N GLY A 443 -23.93 -9.90 -23.58
CA GLY A 443 -24.94 -8.86 -23.45
C GLY A 443 -24.49 -7.68 -22.59
N ASP A 444 -25.46 -6.84 -22.24
CA ASP A 444 -25.25 -5.56 -21.55
C ASP A 444 -24.51 -5.71 -20.21
N LEU A 445 -23.62 -4.76 -19.92
CA LEU A 445 -23.13 -4.52 -18.56
C LEU A 445 -24.25 -3.83 -17.77
N GLU A 446 -24.65 -4.45 -16.68
CA GLU A 446 -25.73 -4.02 -15.80
C GLU A 446 -25.16 -3.46 -14.50
N PHE A 447 -25.67 -2.31 -14.11
CA PHE A 447 -25.38 -1.64 -12.85
C PHE A 447 -26.60 -1.76 -11.95
N GLY A 448 -26.44 -2.51 -10.87
CA GLY A 448 -27.45 -2.62 -9.84
C GLY A 448 -28.46 -3.75 -9.99
N ARG A 449 -28.25 -4.73 -10.89
CA ARG A 449 -29.13 -5.92 -11.03
C ARG A 449 -28.40 -7.08 -11.72
N VAL A 450 -29.02 -8.26 -11.69
CA VAL A 450 -28.51 -9.49 -12.33
C VAL A 450 -29.62 -10.27 -13.02
N VAL A 451 -29.27 -11.12 -13.98
CA VAL A 451 -30.16 -12.11 -14.58
C VAL A 451 -29.73 -13.51 -14.12
N ALA A 452 -30.59 -14.24 -13.41
CA ALA A 452 -30.18 -15.50 -12.78
C ALA A 452 -30.34 -16.77 -13.65
N ALA A 453 -31.20 -16.78 -14.66
CA ALA A 453 -31.42 -18.00 -15.45
C ALA A 453 -31.90 -17.77 -16.88
N ALA A 454 -32.73 -16.75 -17.13
CA ALA A 454 -33.24 -16.46 -18.46
C ALA A 454 -33.27 -14.95 -18.72
N PRO A 455 -32.95 -14.49 -19.95
CA PRO A 455 -32.98 -13.08 -20.32
C PRO A 455 -34.30 -12.40 -19.95
N GLY A 456 -34.23 -11.20 -19.39
CA GLY A 456 -35.39 -10.42 -18.94
C GLY A 456 -35.90 -10.75 -17.52
N GLY A 457 -35.37 -11.78 -16.85
CA GLY A 457 -35.66 -12.12 -15.46
C GLY A 457 -34.74 -11.42 -14.45
N TYR A 458 -34.82 -10.09 -14.38
CA TYR A 458 -33.94 -9.28 -13.54
C TYR A 458 -34.28 -9.36 -12.04
N GLU A 459 -33.25 -9.53 -11.20
CA GLU A 459 -33.37 -9.64 -9.75
C GLU A 459 -32.19 -8.99 -9.00
N ALA A 460 -32.14 -9.19 -7.67
CA ALA A 460 -31.10 -8.69 -6.76
C ALA A 460 -30.80 -7.18 -6.87
N HIS A 461 -31.83 -6.37 -7.10
CA HIS A 461 -31.69 -4.93 -7.32
C HIS A 461 -30.89 -4.22 -6.21
N TRP A 462 -29.90 -3.41 -6.56
CA TRP A 462 -29.04 -2.66 -5.64
C TRP A 462 -29.81 -1.56 -4.91
N SER A 463 -29.64 -1.50 -3.59
CA SER A 463 -30.19 -0.43 -2.76
C SER A 463 -29.03 0.37 -2.17
N GLY A 464 -28.80 1.57 -2.69
CA GLY A 464 -27.67 2.40 -2.31
C GLY A 464 -27.12 3.26 -3.42
N ARG A 465 -25.85 3.66 -3.27
CA ARG A 465 -25.11 4.39 -4.29
C ARG A 465 -24.00 3.54 -4.91
N LEU A 466 -23.71 3.79 -6.18
CA LEU A 466 -22.61 3.23 -6.95
C LEU A 466 -21.79 4.37 -7.53
N ASP A 467 -20.48 4.22 -7.51
CA ASP A 467 -19.56 5.25 -7.99
C ASP A 467 -18.22 4.66 -8.45
N GLU A 468 -17.49 5.42 -9.26
CA GLU A 468 -16.13 5.11 -9.71
C GLU A 468 -15.99 3.67 -10.22
N VAL A 469 -16.87 3.28 -11.15
CA VAL A 469 -16.87 1.93 -11.71
C VAL A 469 -15.74 1.81 -12.72
N GLY A 470 -14.91 0.78 -12.56
CA GLY A 470 -13.85 0.43 -13.50
C GLY A 470 -14.01 -0.98 -14.04
N VAL A 471 -13.69 -1.16 -15.33
CA VAL A 471 -13.73 -2.46 -16.02
C VAL A 471 -12.43 -2.66 -16.80
N TRP A 472 -11.85 -3.86 -16.74
CA TRP A 472 -10.59 -4.20 -17.41
C TRP A 472 -10.71 -5.53 -18.15
N GLN A 473 -10.20 -5.58 -19.39
CA GLN A 473 -10.00 -6.84 -20.13
C GLN A 473 -8.68 -7.53 -19.76
N ARG A 474 -8.45 -7.67 -18.45
CA ARG A 474 -7.35 -8.44 -17.86
C ARG A 474 -7.69 -8.75 -16.40
N ALA A 475 -7.00 -9.72 -15.83
CA ALA A 475 -7.02 -9.93 -14.39
C ALA A 475 -6.27 -8.77 -13.69
N LEU A 476 -6.78 -8.32 -12.55
CA LEU A 476 -6.08 -7.37 -11.69
C LEU A 476 -5.28 -8.11 -10.62
N SER A 477 -4.02 -7.71 -10.47
CA SER A 477 -3.19 -8.13 -9.33
C SER A 477 -3.65 -7.43 -8.05
N ALA A 478 -3.26 -7.96 -6.89
CA ALA A 478 -3.53 -7.29 -5.62
C ALA A 478 -2.91 -5.88 -5.55
N ARG A 479 -1.84 -5.62 -6.30
CA ARG A 479 -1.25 -4.28 -6.39
C ARG A 479 -2.10 -3.34 -7.23
N ASP A 480 -2.57 -3.78 -8.39
CA ASP A 480 -3.46 -2.97 -9.24
C ASP A 480 -4.69 -2.53 -8.44
N VAL A 481 -5.32 -3.47 -7.74
CA VAL A 481 -6.51 -3.20 -6.92
C VAL A 481 -6.19 -2.27 -5.75
N ARG A 482 -5.01 -2.39 -5.12
CA ARG A 482 -4.60 -1.43 -4.07
C ARG A 482 -4.45 -0.02 -4.61
N VAL A 483 -3.89 0.15 -5.81
CA VAL A 483 -3.72 1.47 -6.45
C VAL A 483 -5.08 2.04 -6.82
N ASP A 484 -5.95 1.23 -7.43
CA ASP A 484 -7.29 1.65 -7.84
C ASP A 484 -8.16 2.04 -6.61
N ALA A 485 -8.14 1.22 -5.55
CA ALA A 485 -8.86 1.47 -4.30
C ALA A 485 -8.35 2.68 -3.50
N GLN A 486 -7.17 3.23 -3.81
CA GLN A 486 -6.73 4.48 -3.16
C GLN A 486 -7.57 5.66 -3.61
N LEU A 487 -8.08 5.61 -4.85
CA LEU A 487 -8.86 6.64 -5.53
C LEU A 487 -8.19 8.03 -5.45
N LEU A 488 -7.62 8.48 -6.57
CA LEU A 488 -7.06 9.83 -6.62
C LEU A 488 -8.14 10.86 -6.95
N ASP A 489 -7.89 12.11 -6.58
CA ASP A 489 -8.72 13.24 -7.00
C ASP A 489 -8.74 13.40 -8.51
N VAL A 490 -9.65 14.23 -9.03
CA VAL A 490 -9.82 14.49 -10.46
C VAL A 490 -8.56 15.01 -11.16
N ASN A 491 -7.60 15.58 -10.40
CA ASN A 491 -6.32 16.05 -10.92
C ASN A 491 -5.19 15.02 -10.77
N SER A 492 -5.47 13.85 -10.18
CA SER A 492 -4.48 12.80 -9.89
C SER A 492 -3.29 13.29 -9.05
N THR A 493 -3.52 14.24 -8.15
CA THR A 493 -2.50 14.87 -7.31
C THR A 493 -2.55 14.48 -5.84
N SER A 494 -3.73 14.09 -5.35
CA SER A 494 -3.98 13.78 -3.94
C SER A 494 -4.98 12.63 -3.82
N ARG A 495 -5.06 12.00 -2.64
CA ARG A 495 -6.04 10.96 -2.37
C ARG A 495 -7.44 11.56 -2.20
N ALA A 496 -8.42 10.99 -2.88
CA ALA A 496 -9.80 11.45 -2.80
C ALA A 496 -10.48 10.94 -1.52
N THR A 497 -11.23 11.84 -0.88
CA THR A 497 -11.89 11.56 0.40
C THR A 497 -13.30 12.13 0.40
N ALA A 498 -14.28 11.32 0.81
CA ALA A 498 -15.65 11.78 1.01
C ALA A 498 -15.89 12.06 2.50
N GLN A 499 -16.33 13.28 2.86
CA GLN A 499 -16.75 13.58 4.22
C GLN A 499 -18.06 12.85 4.52
N VAL A 500 -18.02 11.89 5.44
CA VAL A 500 -19.18 11.02 5.76
C VAL A 500 -19.85 11.37 7.08
N ALA A 501 -19.20 12.19 7.88
CA ALA A 501 -19.79 12.81 9.05
C ALA A 501 -19.09 14.11 9.41
N ALA A 502 -19.86 15.11 9.83
CA ALA A 502 -19.35 16.37 10.35
C ALA A 502 -20.30 16.94 11.40
N TRP A 503 -19.80 17.18 12.60
CA TRP A 503 -20.57 17.76 13.70
C TRP A 503 -19.90 19.03 14.20
N ASP A 504 -20.57 20.16 13.96
CA ASP A 504 -20.17 21.49 14.42
C ASP A 504 -21.13 21.96 15.53
N PRO A 505 -20.69 22.00 16.80
CA PRO A 505 -21.49 22.47 17.92
C PRO A 505 -21.84 23.97 17.89
N ALA A 506 -21.28 24.77 16.96
CA ALA A 506 -21.49 26.21 16.91
C ALA A 506 -22.97 26.58 16.83
N GLY A 507 -23.44 27.33 17.84
CA GLY A 507 -24.84 27.75 17.97
C GLY A 507 -25.82 26.63 18.36
N ALA A 508 -25.34 25.40 18.56
CA ALA A 508 -26.18 24.26 18.94
C ALA A 508 -26.50 24.26 20.44
N SER A 509 -27.65 23.68 20.80
CA SER A 509 -28.11 23.53 22.19
C SER A 509 -28.99 22.28 22.35
N GLY A 510 -29.28 21.89 23.59
CA GLY A 510 -30.07 20.68 23.88
C GLY A 510 -29.22 19.41 23.90
N THR A 511 -29.84 18.27 23.59
CA THR A 511 -29.24 16.93 23.71
C THR A 511 -28.96 16.25 22.36
N ALA A 512 -29.07 16.98 21.26
CA ALA A 512 -28.86 16.44 19.91
C ALA A 512 -28.03 17.42 19.08
N LEU A 513 -27.03 16.88 18.38
CA LEU A 513 -26.18 17.61 17.44
C LEU A 513 -26.27 16.96 16.07
N ALA A 514 -26.89 17.66 15.13
CA ALA A 514 -27.10 17.15 13.77
C ALA A 514 -25.86 17.37 12.90
N ASP A 515 -25.59 16.40 12.04
CA ASP A 515 -24.67 16.55 10.92
C ASP A 515 -25.38 17.22 9.75
N THR A 516 -25.11 18.51 9.58
CA THR A 516 -25.68 19.32 8.50
C THR A 516 -24.71 19.55 7.35
N ALA A 517 -23.44 19.16 7.50
CA ALA A 517 -22.39 19.51 6.55
C ALA A 517 -22.04 18.35 5.60
N SER A 518 -22.06 17.09 6.07
CA SER A 518 -21.67 15.95 5.22
C SER A 518 -22.76 15.52 4.22
N GLY A 519 -24.01 15.89 4.48
CA GLY A 519 -25.18 15.40 3.74
C GLY A 519 -25.67 14.01 4.16
N TYR A 520 -24.99 13.31 5.07
CA TYR A 520 -25.41 11.98 5.58
C TYR A 520 -26.39 12.05 6.77
N GLY A 521 -26.63 13.23 7.33
CA GLY A 521 -27.71 13.49 8.30
C GLY A 521 -27.59 12.76 9.63
N ARG A 522 -26.37 12.37 10.04
CA ARG A 522 -26.14 11.63 11.27
C ARG A 522 -26.32 12.54 12.49
N THR A 523 -27.13 12.12 13.45
CA THR A 523 -27.31 12.89 14.69
C THR A 523 -26.53 12.27 15.83
N LEU A 524 -25.69 13.06 16.51
CA LEU A 524 -25.11 12.72 17.80
C LEU A 524 -26.14 13.02 18.89
N THR A 525 -26.40 12.04 19.74
CA THR A 525 -27.23 12.20 20.94
C THR A 525 -26.34 12.29 22.16
N LEU A 526 -26.51 13.35 22.96
CA LEU A 526 -25.78 13.57 24.20
C LEU A 526 -26.47 12.82 25.36
N ASP A 527 -25.66 12.25 26.25
CA ASP A 527 -26.09 11.56 27.46
C ASP A 527 -25.20 11.88 28.68
N GLY A 528 -25.67 11.49 29.88
CA GLY A 528 -24.98 11.77 31.14
C GLY A 528 -24.85 13.28 31.42
N GLY A 529 -23.69 13.68 31.93
CA GLY A 529 -23.31 15.07 32.18
C GLY A 529 -22.93 15.89 30.95
N ALA A 530 -23.09 15.37 29.72
CA ALA A 530 -22.74 16.11 28.51
C ALA A 530 -23.75 17.23 28.21
N ARG A 531 -23.24 18.37 27.73
CA ARG A 531 -24.08 19.49 27.29
C ARG A 531 -23.49 20.25 26.11
N LEU A 532 -24.37 20.76 25.24
CA LEU A 532 -24.02 21.74 24.23
C LEU A 532 -24.05 23.14 24.84
N ASP A 533 -22.96 23.90 24.72
CA ASP A 533 -22.84 25.25 25.27
C ASP A 533 -22.84 26.37 24.22
N GLY A 534 -23.15 26.03 22.97
CA GLY A 534 -23.15 26.94 21.83
C GLY A 534 -21.82 27.03 21.10
N GLY A 535 -20.76 26.34 21.56
CA GLY A 535 -19.48 26.23 20.83
C GLY A 535 -18.78 24.88 20.98
N ALA A 536 -19.19 24.03 21.93
CA ALA A 536 -18.63 22.71 22.13
C ALA A 536 -19.66 21.71 22.68
N ILE A 537 -19.34 20.42 22.56
CA ILE A 537 -19.83 19.39 23.48
C ILE A 537 -18.94 19.45 24.72
N GLU A 538 -19.49 19.90 25.85
CA GLU A 538 -18.83 19.89 27.14
C GLU A 538 -19.06 18.54 27.82
N LEU A 539 -17.98 17.95 28.32
CA LEU A 539 -17.91 16.61 28.89
C LEU A 539 -17.27 16.71 30.28
N ASP A 540 -17.90 16.08 31.27
CA ASP A 540 -17.55 16.23 32.70
C ASP A 540 -16.47 15.25 33.19
N GLY A 541 -16.09 14.27 32.35
CA GLY A 541 -15.16 13.21 32.72
C GLY A 541 -15.71 12.17 33.69
N VAL A 542 -17.03 12.16 33.95
CA VAL A 542 -17.68 11.19 34.86
C VAL A 542 -18.62 10.28 34.10
N ASP A 543 -19.61 10.85 33.42
CA ASP A 543 -20.58 10.08 32.63
C ASP A 543 -21.05 10.81 31.35
N GLY A 544 -20.64 12.06 31.14
CA GLY A 544 -20.99 12.84 29.96
C GLY A 544 -20.38 12.28 28.68
N ALA A 545 -21.21 12.03 27.69
CA ALA A 545 -20.79 11.61 26.36
C ALA A 545 -21.80 11.98 25.26
N ALA A 546 -21.41 11.73 24.01
CA ALA A 546 -22.33 11.73 22.88
C ALA A 546 -22.14 10.47 22.03
N SER A 547 -23.18 10.05 21.29
CA SER A 547 -23.09 8.87 20.43
C SER A 547 -24.03 8.93 19.22
N THR A 548 -23.68 8.20 18.18
CA THR A 548 -24.56 7.93 17.03
C THR A 548 -24.41 6.47 16.60
N ALA A 549 -25.45 5.92 15.99
CA ALA A 549 -25.41 4.56 15.46
C ALA A 549 -24.26 4.43 14.45
N GLY A 550 -23.46 3.38 14.60
CA GLY A 550 -22.32 3.12 13.76
C GLY A 550 -22.43 1.79 13.00
N PRO A 551 -21.38 1.45 12.23
CA PRO A 551 -20.19 2.27 12.03
C PRO A 551 -20.42 3.45 11.06
N VAL A 552 -19.61 4.50 11.21
CA VAL A 552 -19.68 5.71 10.35
C VAL A 552 -18.75 5.62 9.14
N VAL A 553 -17.67 4.85 9.27
CA VAL A 553 -16.70 4.53 8.21
C VAL A 553 -16.56 3.00 8.14
N ASP A 554 -16.25 2.46 6.95
CA ASP A 554 -16.02 1.02 6.81
C ASP A 554 -14.80 0.60 7.64
N PRO A 555 -14.93 -0.36 8.57
CA PRO A 555 -13.82 -0.74 9.43
C PRO A 555 -12.66 -1.44 8.69
N SER A 556 -12.92 -2.02 7.52
CA SER A 556 -11.88 -2.59 6.67
C SER A 556 -11.30 -1.58 5.67
N GLY A 557 -11.94 -0.42 5.53
CA GLY A 557 -11.57 0.66 4.62
C GLY A 557 -10.62 1.68 5.22
N SER A 558 -9.99 2.46 4.34
CA SER A 558 -9.21 3.63 4.75
C SER A 558 -10.14 4.74 5.26
N PHE A 559 -9.73 5.45 6.30
CA PHE A 559 -10.48 6.59 6.81
C PHE A 559 -9.59 7.62 7.48
N THR A 560 -10.12 8.83 7.60
CA THR A 560 -9.50 9.92 8.35
C THR A 560 -10.51 10.46 9.35
N VAL A 561 -10.09 10.67 10.59
CA VAL A 561 -10.89 11.30 11.65
C VAL A 561 -10.13 12.48 12.21
N THR A 562 -10.79 13.62 12.35
CA THR A 562 -10.20 14.78 13.00
C THR A 562 -11.16 15.35 14.03
N THR A 563 -10.59 15.92 15.08
CA THR A 563 -11.35 16.63 16.09
C THR A 563 -10.57 17.81 16.64
N ARG A 564 -11.29 18.88 16.99
CA ARG A 564 -10.76 19.96 17.79
C ARG A 564 -11.19 19.77 19.23
N VAL A 565 -10.23 19.60 20.12
CA VAL A 565 -10.47 19.25 21.52
C VAL A 565 -9.69 20.17 22.44
N ARG A 566 -10.36 20.63 23.51
CA ARG A 566 -9.76 21.36 24.61
C ARG A 566 -9.94 20.53 25.88
N LEU A 567 -8.83 19.99 26.37
CA LEU A 567 -8.81 19.17 27.58
C LEU A 567 -9.01 20.05 28.82
N ASP A 568 -9.72 19.53 29.83
CA ASP A 568 -9.66 20.08 31.19
C ASP A 568 -8.38 19.55 31.85
N THR A 569 -7.32 20.36 31.80
CA THR A 569 -5.99 19.94 32.25
C THR A 569 -5.94 19.65 33.76
N GLY A 570 -6.74 20.37 34.56
CA GLY A 570 -6.86 20.15 36.00
C GLY A 570 -7.53 18.83 36.34
N ALA A 571 -8.64 18.52 35.67
CA ALA A 571 -9.32 17.23 35.81
C ALA A 571 -8.45 16.06 35.34
N LEU A 572 -7.75 16.19 34.19
CA LEU A 572 -6.82 15.16 33.72
C LEU A 572 -5.65 14.95 34.70
N ALA A 573 -5.08 16.02 35.25
CA ALA A 573 -3.97 15.95 36.18
C ALA A 573 -4.31 15.15 37.45
N ALA A 574 -5.58 15.19 37.88
CA ALA A 574 -6.08 14.44 39.03
C ALA A 574 -6.22 12.92 38.76
N LEU A 575 -6.24 12.48 37.50
CA LEU A 575 -6.34 11.06 37.16
C LEU A 575 -5.02 10.33 37.45
N PRO A 576 -5.08 9.03 37.81
CA PRO A 576 -3.89 8.19 37.96
C PRO A 576 -3.04 8.14 36.67
N ALA A 577 -1.72 8.03 36.82
CA ALA A 577 -0.83 7.77 35.68
C ALA A 577 -1.22 6.46 34.96
N GLY A 578 -1.20 6.47 33.64
CA GLY A 578 -1.67 5.38 32.79
C GLY A 578 -3.16 5.46 32.41
N SER A 579 -3.95 6.31 33.06
CA SER A 579 -5.36 6.51 32.70
C SER A 579 -5.49 6.97 31.26
N MET A 580 -6.41 6.36 30.52
CA MET A 580 -6.74 6.75 29.14
C MET A 580 -8.15 7.33 29.11
N VAL A 581 -8.32 8.40 28.32
CA VAL A 581 -9.62 9.01 28.02
C VAL A 581 -9.84 9.00 26.50
N GLN A 582 -11.06 8.68 26.05
CA GLN A 582 -11.39 8.64 24.63
C GLN A 582 -12.05 9.95 24.21
N VAL A 583 -11.52 10.58 23.14
CA VAL A 583 -12.16 11.75 22.53
C VAL A 583 -13.25 11.33 21.57
N VAL A 584 -12.90 10.51 20.59
CA VAL A 584 -13.81 9.92 19.60
C VAL A 584 -13.34 8.51 19.28
N GLY A 585 -14.26 7.57 19.10
CA GLY A 585 -13.89 6.22 18.68
C GLY A 585 -15.08 5.38 18.26
N GLN A 586 -14.78 4.33 17.50
CA GLN A 586 -15.74 3.36 17.00
C GLN A 586 -15.74 2.13 17.89
N ARG A 587 -16.89 1.78 18.45
CA ARG A 587 -16.99 0.64 19.37
C ARG A 587 -16.77 -0.70 18.66
N SER A 588 -15.98 -1.56 19.31
CA SER A 588 -15.85 -3.00 19.01
C SER A 588 -16.48 -3.83 20.14
N PRO A 589 -16.66 -5.16 19.97
CA PRO A 589 -17.18 -6.04 21.03
C PRO A 589 -16.35 -6.03 22.32
N ASP A 590 -15.07 -5.68 22.24
CA ASP A 590 -14.08 -5.78 23.31
C ASP A 590 -13.38 -4.44 23.61
N GLY A 591 -13.99 -3.30 23.27
CA GLY A 591 -13.44 -1.96 23.50
C GLY A 591 -13.78 -1.01 22.35
N SER A 592 -12.77 -0.34 21.82
CA SER A 592 -12.90 0.47 20.60
C SER A 592 -12.01 -0.13 19.51
N ALA A 593 -12.57 -0.34 18.32
CA ALA A 593 -11.82 -0.77 17.14
C ALA A 593 -10.70 0.22 16.80
N TRP A 594 -11.03 1.50 16.90
CA TRP A 594 -10.12 2.63 16.80
C TRP A 594 -10.66 3.82 17.59
N GLY A 595 -9.79 4.76 17.95
CA GLY A 595 -10.16 6.02 18.56
C GLY A 595 -9.00 7.01 18.60
N ILE A 596 -9.33 8.28 18.84
CA ILE A 596 -8.40 9.31 19.30
C ILE A 596 -8.48 9.34 20.83
N TRP A 597 -7.32 9.26 21.47
CA TRP A 597 -7.17 9.11 22.91
C TRP A 597 -6.17 10.11 23.48
N SER A 598 -6.29 10.37 24.77
CA SER A 598 -5.22 10.95 25.57
C SER A 598 -4.86 10.03 26.73
N ARG A 599 -3.56 9.83 26.98
CA ARG A 599 -3.05 9.08 28.12
C ARG A 599 -2.38 10.02 29.12
N VAL A 600 -2.75 9.87 30.39
CA VAL A 600 -2.14 10.60 31.49
C VAL A 600 -0.81 9.97 31.87
N GLY A 601 0.28 10.75 31.85
CA GLY A 601 1.62 10.35 32.25
C GLY A 601 2.16 11.16 33.42
N ARG A 602 3.43 10.91 33.78
CA ARG A 602 4.18 11.65 34.79
C ARG A 602 5.62 11.82 34.29
N MET A 603 6.19 13.00 34.46
CA MET A 603 7.57 13.32 34.07
C MET A 603 8.23 14.15 35.17
N GLU A 604 9.53 13.94 35.41
CA GLU A 604 10.32 14.82 36.27
C GLU A 604 10.77 16.04 35.47
N VAL A 605 10.46 17.23 35.98
CA VAL A 605 10.92 18.51 35.43
C VAL A 605 11.64 19.29 36.52
N LEU A 606 12.57 20.16 36.11
CA LEU A 606 13.28 21.03 37.04
C LEU A 606 12.37 22.21 37.41
N ASP A 607 12.11 22.40 38.69
CA ASP A 607 11.45 23.61 39.19
C ASP A 607 12.40 24.80 39.04
N PRO A 608 12.04 25.85 38.28
CA PRO A 608 12.92 26.99 38.02
C PRO A 608 13.19 27.86 39.26
N GLU A 609 12.36 27.79 40.29
CA GLU A 609 12.50 28.59 41.51
C GLU A 609 13.36 27.86 42.56
N THR A 610 13.20 26.55 42.69
CA THR A 610 13.87 25.75 43.73
C THR A 610 15.09 24.99 43.21
N SER A 611 15.19 24.80 41.89
CA SER A 611 16.18 23.92 41.24
C SER A 611 16.08 22.45 41.66
N ASP A 612 14.94 22.04 42.22
CA ASP A 612 14.64 20.64 42.56
C ASP A 612 13.88 19.96 41.43
N LEU A 613 14.00 18.63 41.32
CA LEU A 613 13.18 17.83 40.40
C LEU A 613 11.79 17.64 40.99
N VAL A 614 10.77 18.07 40.25
CA VAL A 614 9.35 17.90 40.59
C VAL A 614 8.66 17.00 39.57
N THR A 615 7.84 16.06 40.04
CA THR A 615 7.04 15.21 39.15
C THR A 615 5.78 15.95 38.74
N VAL A 616 5.61 16.19 37.43
CA VAL A 616 4.43 16.85 36.86
C VAL A 616 3.59 15.87 36.05
N PRO A 617 2.25 16.04 36.04
CA PRO A 617 1.35 15.30 35.17
C PRO A 617 1.57 15.68 33.70
N THR A 618 1.43 14.71 32.80
CA THR A 618 1.50 14.92 31.35
C THR A 618 0.31 14.28 30.64
N ALA A 619 0.03 14.72 29.42
CA ALA A 619 -0.92 14.11 28.49
C ALA A 619 -0.21 13.74 27.19
N GLN A 620 -0.48 12.54 26.68
CA GLN A 620 0.05 12.06 25.40
C GLN A 620 -1.10 11.74 24.46
N TRP A 621 -1.12 12.38 23.28
CA TRP A 621 -2.10 12.06 22.24
C TRP A 621 -1.82 10.70 21.61
N MET A 622 -2.88 9.95 21.30
CA MET A 622 -2.76 8.65 20.64
C MET A 622 -3.87 8.44 19.62
N PHE A 623 -3.58 7.69 18.56
CA PHE A 623 -4.57 7.19 17.61
C PHE A 623 -4.39 5.70 17.40
N GLY A 624 -5.47 4.95 17.61
CA GLY A 624 -5.48 3.50 17.43
C GLY A 624 -6.51 2.82 18.32
N ARG A 625 -6.28 1.54 18.55
CA ARG A 625 -7.18 0.61 19.21
C ARG A 625 -6.92 0.56 20.71
N ALA A 626 -7.99 0.53 21.51
CA ALA A 626 -7.90 0.17 22.92
C ALA A 626 -8.92 -0.91 23.26
N THR A 627 -8.48 -1.93 23.98
CA THR A 627 -9.35 -2.99 24.49
C THR A 627 -9.85 -2.67 25.89
N ALA A 628 -10.91 -3.37 26.29
CA ALA A 628 -11.54 -3.30 27.60
C ALA A 628 -10.59 -3.60 28.78
N ASP A 629 -9.46 -4.28 28.53
CA ASP A 629 -8.44 -4.56 29.54
C ASP A 629 -7.39 -3.43 29.68
N GLY A 630 -7.49 -2.38 28.86
CA GLY A 630 -6.57 -1.24 28.83
C GLY A 630 -5.39 -1.41 27.86
N THR A 631 -5.27 -2.52 27.14
CA THR A 631 -4.24 -2.70 26.12
C THR A 631 -4.49 -1.77 24.94
N PHE A 632 -3.48 -0.99 24.59
CA PHE A 632 -3.50 -0.06 23.47
C PHE A 632 -2.58 -0.53 22.35
N THR A 633 -3.02 -0.39 21.10
CA THR A 633 -2.21 -0.61 19.90
C THR A 633 -2.47 0.54 18.93
N GLY A 634 -1.45 1.31 18.60
CA GLY A 634 -1.62 2.53 17.81
C GLY A 634 -0.41 3.45 17.87
N VAL A 635 -0.52 4.58 17.18
CA VAL A 635 0.49 5.64 17.21
C VAL A 635 0.30 6.48 18.46
N SER A 636 1.40 6.91 19.06
CA SER A 636 1.41 7.87 20.16
C SER A 636 2.28 9.08 19.79
N GLU A 637 1.93 10.24 20.34
CA GLU A 637 2.70 11.47 20.26
C GLU A 637 4.12 11.27 20.81
N GLN A 638 5.13 11.85 20.16
CA GLN A 638 6.53 11.64 20.56
C GLN A 638 6.88 12.36 21.87
N GLU A 639 6.32 13.55 22.08
CA GLU A 639 6.57 14.38 23.26
C GLU A 639 5.25 14.65 23.98
N ALA A 640 5.13 14.16 25.22
CA ALA A 640 3.94 14.38 26.03
C ALA A 640 3.86 15.85 26.50
N GLN A 641 2.64 16.38 26.52
CA GLN A 641 2.33 17.75 26.92
C GLN A 641 2.25 17.84 28.45
N ILE A 642 2.88 18.84 29.06
CA ILE A 642 2.84 19.04 30.53
C ILE A 642 1.50 19.67 30.93
N LEU A 643 0.88 19.14 31.99
CA LEU A 643 -0.41 19.58 32.54
C LEU A 643 -0.22 20.40 33.83
N ASP A 644 0.70 21.36 33.82
CA ASP A 644 1.06 22.17 35.01
C ASP A 644 0.21 23.45 35.15
N GLY A 645 -0.78 23.64 34.28
CA GLY A 645 -1.65 24.82 34.25
C GLY A 645 -0.94 26.12 33.82
N THR A 646 0.36 26.09 33.53
CA THR A 646 1.10 27.25 33.00
C THR A 646 0.83 27.46 31.51
N THR A 647 0.47 26.37 30.82
CA THR A 647 -0.08 26.40 29.47
C THR A 647 -1.61 26.52 29.58
N PRO A 648 -2.23 27.60 29.06
CA PRO A 648 -3.68 27.72 29.07
C PRO A 648 -4.35 26.52 28.39
N ASP A 649 -5.54 26.12 28.84
CA ASP A 649 -6.38 25.17 28.12
C ASP A 649 -6.65 25.71 26.71
N ARG A 650 -5.96 25.14 25.72
CA ARG A 650 -6.06 25.51 24.31
C ARG A 650 -6.70 24.37 23.55
N SER A 651 -7.49 24.73 22.56
CA SER A 651 -8.02 23.77 21.61
C SER A 651 -6.91 23.28 20.70
N ILE A 652 -6.78 21.96 20.59
CA ILE A 652 -5.79 21.29 19.75
C ILE A 652 -6.55 20.49 18.69
N GLN A 653 -6.10 20.61 17.44
CA GLN A 653 -6.56 19.72 16.38
C GLN A 653 -5.80 18.40 16.49
N VAL A 654 -6.53 17.28 16.55
CA VAL A 654 -5.93 15.95 16.55
C VAL A 654 -6.55 15.15 15.43
N THR A 655 -5.71 14.57 14.58
CA THR A 655 -6.14 13.80 13.41
C THR A 655 -5.52 12.41 13.42
N GLY A 656 -6.37 11.40 13.27
CA GLY A 656 -5.98 10.02 13.01
C GLY A 656 -6.26 9.64 11.56
N VAL A 657 -5.29 8.98 10.91
CA VAL A 657 -5.42 8.45 9.55
C VAL A 657 -5.16 6.96 9.59
N TYR A 658 -6.09 6.16 9.05
CA TYR A 658 -5.89 4.73 8.80
C TYR A 658 -5.86 4.48 7.29
N ASP A 659 -4.73 3.95 6.80
CA ASP A 659 -4.54 3.53 5.41
C ASP A 659 -4.64 2.01 5.32
N ALA A 660 -5.79 1.51 4.87
CA ALA A 660 -6.04 0.08 4.77
C ALA A 660 -5.16 -0.61 3.71
N PRO A 661 -4.96 -0.10 2.49
CA PRO A 661 -4.04 -0.70 1.52
C PRO A 661 -2.61 -0.90 2.04
N ASN A 662 -2.08 0.05 2.81
CA ASN A 662 -0.72 -0.02 3.37
C ASN A 662 -0.68 -0.67 4.77
N GLY A 663 -1.84 -0.82 5.43
CA GLY A 663 -1.94 -1.35 6.77
C GLY A 663 -1.22 -0.48 7.78
N THR A 664 -1.43 0.84 7.73
CA THR A 664 -0.78 1.80 8.63
C THR A 664 -1.76 2.72 9.31
N ALA A 665 -1.41 3.16 10.52
CA ALA A 665 -2.07 4.25 11.22
C ALA A 665 -1.09 5.39 11.41
N ALA A 666 -1.55 6.63 11.25
CA ALA A 666 -0.78 7.85 11.49
C ALA A 666 -1.53 8.80 12.44
N LEU A 667 -0.77 9.57 13.22
CA LEU A 667 -1.29 10.60 14.13
C LEU A 667 -0.71 11.96 13.76
N TYR A 668 -1.57 12.97 13.75
CA TYR A 668 -1.20 14.38 13.60
C TYR A 668 -1.76 15.17 14.79
N VAL A 669 -0.95 16.07 15.33
CA VAL A 669 -1.33 16.99 16.42
C VAL A 669 -0.98 18.39 15.94
N GLY A 670 -2.00 19.23 15.76
CA GLY A 670 -1.88 20.42 14.91
C GLY A 670 -1.44 20.03 13.50
N ASP A 671 -0.50 20.78 12.93
CA ASP A 671 0.10 20.57 11.61
C ASP A 671 1.20 19.50 11.58
N ARG A 672 1.58 18.96 12.75
CA ARG A 672 2.73 18.06 12.87
C ARG A 672 2.32 16.59 12.88
N ARG A 673 2.88 15.83 11.95
CA ARG A 673 2.84 14.37 11.96
C ARG A 673 3.69 13.83 13.12
N GLN A 674 3.06 13.11 14.03
CA GLN A 674 3.69 12.52 15.21
C GLN A 674 4.34 11.17 14.91
N GLY A 675 3.78 10.41 13.97
CA GLY A 675 4.33 9.11 13.59
C GLY A 675 3.38 8.31 12.71
N GLU A 676 3.88 7.19 12.23
CA GLU A 676 3.11 6.17 11.51
C GLU A 676 3.65 4.80 11.87
N ILE A 677 2.76 3.84 12.08
CA ILE A 677 3.11 2.46 12.41
C ILE A 677 2.28 1.49 11.57
N PRO A 678 2.76 0.25 11.38
CA PRO A 678 1.89 -0.85 10.96
C PRO A 678 0.71 -1.01 11.91
N PHE A 679 -0.50 -1.04 11.36
CA PHE A 679 -1.74 -1.14 12.10
C PHE A 679 -2.78 -1.90 11.28
N VAL A 680 -3.46 -2.85 11.93
CA VAL A 680 -4.60 -3.57 11.34
C VAL A 680 -5.81 -3.19 12.17
N ASN A 681 -6.79 -2.56 11.52
CA ASN A 681 -8.02 -2.21 12.19
C ASN A 681 -8.90 -3.44 12.39
N GLU A 682 -9.46 -3.59 13.58
CA GLU A 682 -10.47 -4.61 13.89
C GLU A 682 -11.86 -4.12 13.46
N ALA A 683 -12.77 -5.07 13.18
CA ALA A 683 -14.13 -4.72 12.76
C ALA A 683 -14.92 -4.03 13.88
N GLY A 684 -15.06 -2.70 13.78
CA GLY A 684 -15.94 -1.91 14.64
C GLY A 684 -17.38 -1.97 14.12
N VAL A 685 -18.27 -2.64 14.86
CA VAL A 685 -19.69 -2.82 14.48
C VAL A 685 -20.68 -2.13 15.43
N GLY A 686 -20.17 -1.42 16.45
CA GLY A 686 -21.00 -0.70 17.41
C GLY A 686 -21.24 0.76 17.06
N ASP A 687 -21.57 1.56 18.07
CA ASP A 687 -21.80 3.00 17.95
C ASP A 687 -20.48 3.77 17.82
N LEU A 688 -20.53 4.93 17.14
CA LEU A 688 -19.47 5.93 17.25
C LEU A 688 -19.75 6.76 18.51
N THR A 689 -18.74 6.89 19.37
CA THR A 689 -18.87 7.57 20.67
C THR A 689 -17.88 8.70 20.82
N ILE A 690 -18.34 9.80 21.43
CA ILE A 690 -17.55 10.97 21.81
C ILE A 690 -17.49 11.02 23.33
N GLY A 691 -16.30 11.13 23.89
CA GLY A 691 -16.09 11.34 25.33
C GLY A 691 -16.24 10.12 26.23
N LYS A 692 -16.42 8.90 25.68
CA LYS A 692 -16.44 7.64 26.43
C LYS A 692 -15.94 6.48 25.58
N ALA A 693 -15.49 5.40 26.21
CA ALA A 693 -15.21 4.11 25.57
C ALA A 693 -15.68 2.94 26.45
N HIS A 694 -15.77 1.74 25.88
CA HIS A 694 -16.17 0.56 26.65
C HIS A 694 -14.96 -0.03 27.39
N GLY A 695 -15.06 -0.16 28.72
CA GLY A 695 -14.11 -0.88 29.56
C GLY A 695 -14.52 -2.34 29.77
N SER A 696 -14.19 -2.93 30.93
CA SER A 696 -14.50 -4.32 31.28
C SER A 696 -15.99 -4.54 31.65
N GLY A 697 -16.87 -4.42 30.66
CA GLY A 697 -18.31 -4.69 30.79
C GLY A 697 -19.18 -3.48 31.10
N ALA A 698 -18.60 -2.27 31.12
CA ALA A 698 -19.30 -1.01 31.34
C ALA A 698 -18.61 0.13 30.58
N TRP A 699 -19.30 1.26 30.43
CA TRP A 699 -18.72 2.49 29.92
C TRP A 699 -17.66 3.04 30.89
N ALA A 700 -16.56 3.55 30.33
CA ALA A 700 -15.38 4.04 31.03
C ALA A 700 -14.65 5.08 30.15
N HIS A 701 -13.42 5.45 30.54
CA HIS A 701 -12.54 6.35 29.76
C HIS A 701 -13.17 7.69 29.41
N TYR A 702 -13.94 8.24 30.35
CA TYR A 702 -14.67 9.48 30.17
C TYR A 702 -13.71 10.66 30.00
N LEU A 703 -13.96 11.48 28.99
CA LEU A 703 -13.16 12.67 28.72
C LEU A 703 -13.66 13.85 29.55
N PRO A 704 -12.84 14.44 30.44
CA PRO A 704 -13.12 15.78 30.94
C PRO A 704 -12.57 16.82 29.95
N GLY A 705 -13.45 17.66 29.42
CA GLY A 705 -13.06 18.68 28.46
C GLY A 705 -14.18 19.10 27.51
N ARG A 706 -13.77 19.67 26.38
CA ARG A 706 -14.66 20.25 25.36
C ARG A 706 -14.26 19.75 23.99
N VAL A 707 -15.24 19.29 23.21
CA VAL A 707 -15.05 18.90 21.81
C VAL A 707 -15.77 19.91 20.92
N GLU A 708 -15.00 20.62 20.10
CA GLU A 708 -15.43 21.81 19.36
C GLU A 708 -15.68 21.52 17.87
N ASP A 709 -15.17 20.40 17.35
CA ASP A 709 -15.34 19.96 15.95
C ASP A 709 -15.08 18.47 15.88
N ILE A 710 -15.90 17.72 15.13
CA ILE A 710 -15.66 16.30 14.81
C ILE A 710 -15.98 16.10 13.33
N ARG A 711 -15.00 15.62 12.56
CA ARG A 711 -15.19 15.28 11.13
C ARG A 711 -14.56 13.94 10.80
N LEU A 712 -15.24 13.17 9.95
CA LEU A 712 -14.80 11.87 9.47
C LEU A 712 -14.91 11.81 7.95
N TRP A 713 -13.91 11.19 7.33
CA TRP A 713 -13.88 10.94 5.90
C TRP A 713 -13.66 9.46 5.60
N ALA A 714 -14.35 8.96 4.59
CA ALA A 714 -13.97 7.74 3.90
C ALA A 714 -12.76 8.05 2.99
N GLY A 715 -11.64 7.39 3.23
CA GLY A 715 -10.35 7.64 2.58
C GLY A 715 -9.25 8.09 3.56
N ALA A 716 -8.02 7.68 3.25
CA ALA A 716 -6.82 8.09 4.00
C ALA A 716 -6.24 9.36 3.38
N MET A 717 -6.22 10.47 4.13
CA MET A 717 -5.59 11.71 3.70
C MET A 717 -4.07 11.62 3.80
N ASP A 718 -3.38 12.08 2.76
CA ASP A 718 -1.95 12.40 2.86
C ASP A 718 -1.74 13.80 3.46
N THR A 719 -0.48 14.16 3.74
CA THR A 719 -0.15 15.46 4.35
C THR A 719 -0.64 16.65 3.52
N ASN A 720 -0.63 16.57 2.19
CA ASN A 720 -1.10 17.67 1.33
C ASN A 720 -2.62 17.83 1.45
N THR A 721 -3.34 16.71 1.45
CA THR A 721 -4.80 16.65 1.61
C THR A 721 -5.22 17.16 2.98
N LEU A 722 -4.46 16.83 4.04
CA LEU A 722 -4.73 17.32 5.39
C LEU A 722 -4.65 18.85 5.46
N VAL A 723 -3.63 19.46 4.85
CA VAL A 723 -3.48 20.93 4.82
C VAL A 723 -4.64 21.57 4.04
N SER A 724 -5.01 21.03 2.88
CA SER A 724 -6.05 21.64 2.05
C SER A 724 -7.47 21.45 2.59
N VAL A 725 -7.79 20.29 3.17
CA VAL A 725 -9.15 19.93 3.60
C VAL A 725 -9.42 20.27 5.06
N ILE A 726 -8.44 20.09 5.95
CA ILE A 726 -8.62 20.33 7.38
C ILE A 726 -8.18 21.76 7.76
N GLY A 727 -7.28 22.37 6.97
CA GLY A 727 -6.70 23.68 7.26
C GLY A 727 -5.64 23.60 8.36
N LEU A 728 -4.77 22.57 8.28
CA LEU A 728 -3.61 22.42 9.16
C LEU A 728 -2.51 23.44 8.86
#